data_AF-T1ES14-F1
#
_entry.id   AF-T1ES14-F1
#
_cell.length_a   1.000
_cell.length_b   1.000
_cell.length_c   1.000
_cell.angle_alpha   90.00
_cell.angle_beta   90.00
_cell.angle_gamma   90.00
#
_symmetry.space_group_name_H-M   'P 1'
#
loop_
_entity.id
_entity.type
_entity.pdbx_description
1 polymer ?
#
loop_
_entity_poly.entity_id
_entity_poly.type
_entity_poly.pdbx_seq_one_letter_code
_entity_poly.pdbx_strand_id
1 'polypeptide(L)'
;MIRIKKMNVLVLILFIITVVIVGFLYKNPSTVYNYYYNNNNNNKNDNSINNNDDDLNFKSNIMFRENDKLKIRTPVKSNLDDQHINNNNNNNDNIENNNNHINNDDDDDSNINNNRKNNNNNKSKLGTRVQSPLIEESNDENIPLEYVDYGNDNNYSNDSNKKKDTKKQQRNNNTNPNLDPPNIKPVKLYINSHKQIINNPNNEQKQQQTANTTDKTKELKDYVDLSAATPSYQTYIVIHNGYASYVSSKGDIYLNIPHTVPKQYYTFTSKNLPKDPMMRPSLGNGFIGTVVDSEYVHISGFHVGKFNESHRAPVPSTVLFDLSVEGGVKRSSGIVSHKLDVSKGIYTKTHEYRNFMIHKRIYAHREIPNLLVAEIDCVRIRADVGMPTIKLNLTKWQDSGEIMFEKEPNILPNTSLKVGRSLAPETVGMVDVDLKLFVMYDHLPKTLKPSKKISKWVFLTSYAFSREECLRSYNMGKDMIAGKDGLIVSHVNAWKEIWKSGEGRVDIEVKGDKANNYNSTLPSVMYSSLYYILSSLPLQFSPSFVGVSTSGLPYGGPHMPIRSRVTAEQELFLSPLLLLLHPGLQLNLLLSRRQILSGAFKNAELNKQRGVVYAFESAYTGVEMNANMSRGVFSSYTSASVSFSILQYIYATNDTDTIESKLSGLVSNISEFLQTRMRINSDNFKIDIPNEIPFDSSHGPITNSPLSNALIKSAIFLPTLLKTFRGDSSPISPWILEAENITELKVLDESKMIYAPFDEFDPAKDKISEADVLMLNYPLPSLLPKKSIFNNLNYFKKILSTEASPMTICSNLIGYLSANEKQSADDLLHVLLEHTRYLKFKTWVSYDRENRRIPNHIPAMAGMLQVVINGYLGIRLLSDRLNLNPKLPPTAKSVHLIGLDYLGHVMNIYVDENEIIITLIKEPKNVGDANDNSDINNDNDKNKLVLVKDIHGEIRDLKLKNSIRFSISNYTIMTLRNLKKHL
;
A
#
# COMPACT_ATOMS: atom_id res chain seq x y z
N MET A 1 -14.35 -49.41 -44.03
CA MET A 1 -13.89 -49.82 -45.38
C MET A 1 -13.76 -48.57 -46.25
N ILE A 2 -12.58 -48.41 -46.85
CA ILE A 2 -12.26 -47.63 -48.06
C ILE A 2 -12.12 -46.09 -47.94
N ARG A 3 -10.84 -45.69 -47.96
CA ARG A 3 -10.18 -44.45 -48.45
C ARG A 3 -9.50 -43.63 -47.36
N ILE A 4 -8.23 -43.97 -47.08
CA ILE A 4 -7.07 -43.06 -46.90
C ILE A 4 -5.83 -43.96 -47.01
N LYS A 5 -5.27 -44.07 -48.22
CA LYS A 5 -3.91 -44.60 -48.44
C LYS A 5 -3.37 -43.90 -49.68
N LYS A 6 -2.70 -42.76 -49.48
CA LYS A 6 -1.66 -42.20 -50.38
C LYS A 6 -0.97 -40.92 -49.88
N MET A 7 -1.15 -40.46 -48.63
CA MET A 7 -0.59 -39.18 -48.18
C MET A 7 0.46 -39.23 -47.05
N ASN A 8 1.12 -40.37 -46.80
CA ASN A 8 2.07 -40.50 -45.68
C ASN A 8 3.53 -40.76 -46.05
N VAL A 9 3.89 -40.85 -47.34
CA VAL A 9 5.29 -41.11 -47.72
C VAL A 9 6.07 -39.79 -47.86
N LEU A 10 5.47 -38.74 -48.41
CA LEU A 10 6.16 -37.45 -48.59
C LEU A 10 6.41 -36.73 -47.26
N VAL A 11 5.46 -36.78 -46.33
CA VAL A 11 5.59 -36.18 -44.99
C VAL A 11 6.65 -36.91 -44.15
N LEU A 12 6.71 -38.25 -44.27
CA LEU A 12 7.73 -39.05 -43.60
C LEU A 12 9.13 -38.78 -44.19
N ILE A 13 9.23 -38.62 -45.52
CA ILE A 13 10.49 -38.26 -46.19
C ILE A 13 10.94 -36.85 -45.77
N LEU A 14 10.03 -35.86 -45.72
CA LEU A 14 10.34 -34.51 -45.26
C LEU A 14 10.77 -34.49 -43.79
N PHE A 15 10.12 -35.28 -42.94
CA PHE A 15 10.50 -35.42 -41.53
C PHE A 15 11.89 -36.04 -41.38
N ILE A 16 12.19 -37.11 -42.12
CA ILE A 16 13.51 -37.76 -42.11
C ILE A 16 14.60 -36.80 -42.64
N ILE A 17 14.34 -36.07 -43.73
CA ILE A 17 15.27 -35.08 -44.27
C ILE A 17 15.53 -33.97 -43.23
N THR A 18 14.50 -33.49 -42.55
CA THR A 18 14.63 -32.44 -41.52
C THR A 18 15.46 -32.94 -40.33
N VAL A 19 15.20 -34.15 -39.84
CA VAL A 19 15.97 -34.76 -38.74
C VAL A 19 17.43 -35.00 -39.14
N VAL A 20 17.69 -35.40 -40.39
CA VAL A 20 19.06 -35.58 -40.91
C VAL A 20 19.78 -34.24 -41.04
N ILE A 21 19.12 -33.18 -41.52
CA ILE A 21 19.71 -31.83 -41.64
C ILE A 21 20.00 -31.24 -40.25
N VAL A 22 19.06 -31.37 -39.30
CA VAL A 22 19.26 -30.90 -37.92
C VAL A 22 20.37 -31.69 -37.23
N GLY A 23 20.45 -33.00 -37.44
CA GLY A 23 21.54 -33.84 -36.95
C GLY A 23 22.91 -33.50 -37.56
N PHE A 24 22.93 -33.07 -38.84
CA PHE A 24 24.16 -32.65 -39.52
C PHE A 24 24.65 -31.27 -39.05
N LEU A 25 23.72 -30.35 -38.77
CA LEU A 25 24.01 -29.02 -38.21
C LEU A 25 24.49 -29.10 -36.75
N TYR A 26 24.01 -30.07 -35.96
CA TYR A 26 24.45 -30.26 -34.58
C TYR A 26 25.83 -30.95 -34.45
N LYS A 27 26.26 -31.70 -35.47
CA LYS A 27 27.54 -32.44 -35.45
C LYS A 27 28.76 -31.64 -35.91
N ASN A 28 28.59 -30.44 -36.49
CA ASN A 28 29.70 -29.56 -36.90
C ASN A 28 29.42 -28.08 -36.55
N PRO A 29 29.60 -27.66 -35.28
CA PRO A 29 29.42 -26.27 -34.87
C PRO A 29 30.43 -25.30 -35.53
N SER A 30 31.54 -25.84 -36.03
CA SER A 30 32.70 -25.08 -36.52
C SER A 30 32.52 -24.45 -37.91
N THR A 31 31.49 -24.84 -38.67
CA THR A 31 31.30 -24.35 -40.05
C THR A 31 30.45 -23.08 -40.11
N VAL A 32 29.54 -22.87 -39.14
CA VAL A 32 28.73 -21.64 -39.04
C VAL A 32 29.56 -20.49 -38.43
N TYR A 33 30.52 -20.82 -37.55
CA TYR A 33 31.39 -19.84 -36.89
C TYR A 33 32.46 -19.24 -37.84
N ASN A 34 32.94 -20.01 -38.83
CA ASN A 34 33.98 -19.56 -39.77
C ASN A 34 33.45 -18.73 -40.97
N TYR A 35 32.15 -18.72 -41.23
CA TYR A 35 31.58 -17.89 -42.30
C TYR A 35 31.44 -16.42 -41.90
N TYR A 36 31.34 -16.11 -40.60
CA TYR A 36 31.18 -14.75 -40.09
C TYR A 36 32.50 -14.02 -39.80
N TYR A 37 33.63 -14.73 -39.64
CA TYR A 37 34.87 -14.13 -39.14
C TYR A 37 35.92 -13.82 -40.22
N ASN A 38 35.79 -14.37 -41.45
CA ASN A 38 36.83 -14.23 -42.48
C ASN A 38 36.61 -13.11 -43.51
N ASN A 39 35.57 -12.28 -43.38
CA ASN A 39 35.29 -11.21 -44.34
C ASN A 39 35.78 -9.80 -43.94
N ASN A 40 36.57 -9.65 -42.87
CA ASN A 40 36.98 -8.33 -42.37
C ASN A 40 38.49 -8.03 -42.40
N ASN A 41 39.31 -8.82 -43.07
CA ASN A 41 40.73 -8.50 -43.26
C ASN A 41 41.18 -8.81 -44.68
N ASN A 42 41.03 -7.84 -45.58
CA ASN A 42 41.95 -7.56 -46.70
C ASN A 42 41.45 -6.35 -47.50
N ASN A 43 42.03 -5.17 -47.25
CA ASN A 43 42.75 -4.39 -48.27
C ASN A 43 43.02 -2.96 -47.79
N LYS A 44 44.32 -2.65 -47.68
CA LYS A 44 44.87 -1.30 -47.63
C LYS A 44 45.50 -0.97 -48.99
N ASN A 45 45.30 0.28 -49.39
CA ASN A 45 46.12 1.14 -50.24
C ASN A 45 45.87 1.23 -51.77
N ASP A 46 45.44 2.46 -52.12
CA ASP A 46 45.94 3.37 -53.16
C ASP A 46 45.06 3.72 -54.39
N ASN A 47 44.54 4.95 -54.31
CA ASN A 47 44.44 6.03 -55.31
C ASN A 47 43.72 5.81 -56.65
N SER A 48 42.58 6.49 -56.84
CA SER A 48 42.44 7.68 -57.71
C SER A 48 40.96 8.06 -57.94
N ILE A 49 40.77 9.35 -58.25
CA ILE A 49 39.52 10.11 -58.38
C ILE A 49 38.77 9.76 -59.69
N ASN A 50 37.48 9.41 -59.63
CA ASN A 50 36.38 10.10 -60.34
C ASN A 50 35.02 9.39 -60.21
N ASN A 51 34.04 10.20 -59.80
CA ASN A 51 32.63 10.28 -60.17
C ASN A 51 31.82 9.06 -60.68
N ASN A 52 30.68 8.96 -60.01
CA ASN A 52 29.35 8.57 -60.46
C ASN A 52 28.91 7.10 -60.32
N ASP A 53 27.99 7.02 -59.36
CA ASP A 53 26.72 6.30 -59.34
C ASP A 53 26.69 4.84 -58.88
N ASP A 54 25.74 4.69 -57.96
CA ASP A 54 25.16 3.50 -57.36
C ASP A 54 26.00 2.75 -56.33
N ASP A 55 25.87 3.18 -55.06
CA ASP A 55 25.66 2.18 -54.02
C ASP A 55 24.80 2.64 -52.83
N LEU A 56 23.97 1.69 -52.41
CA LEU A 56 23.12 1.68 -51.25
C LEU A 56 23.92 1.89 -49.96
N ASN A 57 23.47 2.82 -49.11
CA ASN A 57 23.84 2.85 -47.70
C ASN A 57 22.59 2.86 -46.82
N PHE A 58 22.29 1.70 -46.24
CA PHE A 58 21.34 1.51 -45.15
C PHE A 58 21.85 2.24 -43.90
N LYS A 59 21.40 3.48 -43.70
CA LYS A 59 21.35 4.12 -42.38
C LYS A 59 19.97 3.86 -41.78
N SER A 60 19.88 2.94 -40.82
CA SER A 60 18.71 2.79 -39.97
C SER A 60 18.66 3.94 -38.96
N ASN A 61 17.92 4.98 -39.33
CA ASN A 61 17.32 5.94 -38.41
C ASN A 61 15.82 5.99 -38.75
N ILE A 62 15.00 6.37 -37.76
CA ILE A 62 13.57 6.76 -37.83
C ILE A 62 12.58 5.60 -37.56
N MET A 63 11.56 5.71 -36.69
CA MET A 63 11.12 6.77 -35.77
C MET A 63 10.05 6.18 -34.83
N PHE A 64 9.96 6.75 -33.62
CA PHE A 64 8.69 6.89 -32.91
C PHE A 64 7.80 7.88 -33.69
N ARG A 65 6.58 7.48 -34.03
CA ARG A 65 5.52 8.39 -34.49
C ARG A 65 4.63 8.74 -33.30
N GLU A 66 4.82 9.95 -32.77
CA GLU A 66 3.73 10.72 -32.21
C GLU A 66 3.00 11.43 -33.36
N ASN A 67 1.67 11.44 -33.35
CA ASN A 67 0.87 12.43 -34.06
C ASN A 67 -0.57 12.43 -33.54
N ASP A 68 -0.93 13.49 -32.81
CA ASP A 68 -1.93 14.51 -33.20
C ASP A 68 -2.41 15.24 -31.93
N LYS A 69 -2.60 16.57 -31.83
CA LYS A 69 -2.37 17.76 -32.66
C LYS A 69 -2.70 18.95 -31.74
N LEU A 70 -1.77 19.89 -31.53
CA LEU A 70 -2.08 21.20 -30.96
C LEU A 70 -1.59 22.27 -31.94
N LYS A 71 -2.54 23.05 -32.46
CA LYS A 71 -2.32 24.17 -33.38
C LYS A 71 -1.53 25.28 -32.68
N ILE A 72 -0.40 25.68 -33.24
CA ILE A 72 0.22 26.99 -32.97
C ILE A 72 0.35 27.74 -34.30
N ARG A 73 -0.15 28.99 -34.27
CA ARG A 73 -0.09 29.96 -35.36
C ARG A 73 1.34 30.46 -35.57
N THR A 74 1.68 30.61 -36.84
CA THR A 74 2.93 31.13 -37.43
C THR A 74 3.36 32.52 -36.92
N PRO A 75 4.67 32.80 -36.81
CA PRO A 75 5.21 34.15 -36.85
C PRO A 75 5.71 34.51 -38.26
N VAL A 76 5.45 35.76 -38.63
CA VAL A 76 5.83 36.40 -39.90
C VAL A 76 7.22 37.03 -39.76
N LYS A 77 8.08 36.85 -40.77
CA LYS A 77 9.33 37.61 -41.01
C LYS A 77 9.00 38.94 -41.68
N SER A 78 9.73 40.02 -41.35
CA SER A 78 10.36 40.92 -42.33
C SER A 78 11.09 42.14 -41.71
N ASN A 79 12.24 42.47 -42.32
CA ASN A 79 12.92 43.78 -42.50
C ASN A 79 13.73 44.34 -41.32
N LEU A 80 15.06 44.55 -41.44
CA LEU A 80 15.90 45.40 -42.31
C LEU A 80 16.11 46.82 -41.74
N ASP A 81 17.40 47.19 -41.78
CA ASP A 81 18.02 48.52 -41.87
C ASP A 81 18.73 49.16 -40.66
N ASP A 82 19.90 49.69 -41.03
CA ASP A 82 21.03 50.30 -40.33
C ASP A 82 20.71 51.58 -39.55
N GLN A 83 21.55 51.92 -38.55
CA GLN A 83 22.35 53.17 -38.52
C GLN A 83 23.16 53.36 -37.20
N HIS A 84 24.48 53.33 -37.35
CA HIS A 84 25.49 54.33 -36.93
C HIS A 84 25.46 55.09 -35.57
N ILE A 85 26.63 55.01 -34.91
CA ILE A 85 27.54 56.13 -34.48
C ILE A 85 27.61 56.59 -33.00
N ASN A 86 28.80 56.30 -32.44
CA ASN A 86 29.74 57.09 -31.62
C ASN A 86 29.59 57.36 -30.11
N ASN A 87 30.69 56.97 -29.44
CA ASN A 87 31.56 57.75 -28.51
C ASN A 87 30.99 58.12 -27.13
N ASN A 88 31.74 58.13 -26.03
CA ASN A 88 33.19 58.21 -25.85
C ASN A 88 33.58 57.86 -24.38
N ASN A 89 34.70 57.15 -24.25
CA ASN A 89 35.88 57.49 -23.43
C ASN A 89 35.93 57.47 -21.88
N ASN A 90 37.01 56.77 -21.46
CA ASN A 90 38.06 57.12 -20.48
C ASN A 90 37.82 56.78 -19.00
N ASN A 91 38.81 56.33 -18.21
CA ASN A 91 40.16 55.82 -18.42
C ASN A 91 40.71 55.31 -17.07
N ASN A 92 41.59 54.30 -17.15
CA ASN A 92 42.88 54.09 -16.46
C ASN A 92 43.00 53.81 -14.94
N ASP A 93 43.63 52.66 -14.65
CA ASP A 93 44.98 52.46 -14.05
C ASP A 93 45.35 53.24 -12.76
N ASN A 94 46.11 52.77 -11.76
CA ASN A 94 46.87 51.56 -11.45
C ASN A 94 47.49 51.77 -10.03
N ILE A 95 48.03 50.69 -9.43
CA ILE A 95 49.30 50.65 -8.64
C ILE A 95 49.32 50.98 -7.12
N GLU A 96 49.69 49.91 -6.37
CA GLU A 96 50.71 49.75 -5.29
C GLU A 96 50.48 50.02 -3.77
N ASN A 97 50.75 48.93 -3.03
CA ASN A 97 51.70 48.72 -1.92
C ASN A 97 51.43 49.14 -0.45
N ASN A 98 51.64 48.11 0.39
CA ASN A 98 52.42 48.04 1.65
C ASN A 98 51.80 48.31 3.04
N ASN A 99 51.70 47.20 3.78
CA ASN A 99 52.35 46.87 5.07
C ASN A 99 52.09 47.65 6.38
N ASN A 100 51.79 46.81 7.39
CA ASN A 100 52.38 46.75 8.75
C ASN A 100 51.78 47.56 9.92
N HIS A 101 51.14 46.77 10.81
CA HIS A 101 51.53 46.49 12.21
C HIS A 101 51.30 47.51 13.35
N ILE A 102 50.95 46.90 14.50
CA ILE A 102 51.32 47.21 15.91
C ILE A 102 50.26 47.88 16.81
N ASN A 103 49.70 47.00 17.66
CA ASN A 103 49.70 47.03 19.14
C ASN A 103 48.74 47.91 19.97
N ASN A 104 48.08 47.19 20.88
CA ASN A 104 48.25 47.24 22.34
C ASN A 104 47.09 47.73 23.22
N ASP A 105 46.79 46.85 24.17
CA ASP A 105 46.77 47.08 25.62
C ASP A 105 45.45 47.51 26.30
N ASP A 106 44.95 46.54 27.08
CA ASP A 106 44.98 46.55 28.56
C ASP A 106 43.66 46.60 29.35
N ASP A 107 43.59 45.60 30.25
CA ASP A 107 43.30 45.69 31.69
C ASP A 107 41.92 45.30 32.28
N ASP A 108 41.88 44.05 32.77
CA ASP A 108 42.08 43.70 34.20
C ASP A 108 40.90 43.71 35.23
N ASP A 109 40.51 42.48 35.58
CA ASP A 109 40.92 41.75 36.80
C ASP A 109 39.96 41.42 37.98
N SER A 110 39.83 40.09 38.16
CA SER A 110 40.18 39.32 39.38
C SER A 110 39.03 38.92 40.36
N ASN A 111 39.03 37.79 41.11
CA ASN A 111 40.07 36.82 41.40
C ASN A 111 39.57 35.56 42.20
N ILE A 112 40.51 34.62 42.48
CA ILE A 112 40.60 33.55 43.53
C ILE A 112 40.17 32.11 43.11
N ASN A 113 40.96 31.01 43.20
CA ASN A 113 42.35 30.73 43.65
C ASN A 113 42.87 29.34 43.17
N ASN A 114 44.16 29.28 42.76
CA ASN A 114 45.26 28.34 43.12
C ASN A 114 45.07 26.80 43.23
N ASN A 115 45.84 25.96 42.49
CA ASN A 115 47.30 25.69 42.60
C ASN A 115 47.75 24.29 42.07
N ARG A 116 48.88 24.32 41.32
CA ARG A 116 50.05 23.39 41.28
C ARG A 116 50.07 22.01 40.54
N LYS A 117 50.82 22.07 39.42
CA LYS A 117 52.12 21.40 39.10
C LYS A 117 52.20 19.96 38.52
N ASN A 118 52.78 19.94 37.31
CA ASN A 118 53.96 19.20 36.83
C ASN A 118 53.80 17.99 35.86
N ASN A 119 54.27 18.26 34.62
CA ASN A 119 55.26 17.52 33.80
C ASN A 119 54.93 16.12 33.23
N ASN A 120 54.82 15.98 31.90
CA ASN A 120 55.92 15.94 30.91
C ASN A 120 55.61 15.06 29.68
N ASN A 121 55.76 15.65 28.48
CA ASN A 121 56.35 15.15 27.23
C ASN A 121 56.12 13.70 26.75
N ASN A 122 55.54 13.53 25.54
CA ASN A 122 56.33 13.37 24.30
C ASN A 122 55.48 13.27 23.02
N LYS A 123 56.06 13.81 21.93
CA LYS A 123 55.64 13.71 20.51
C LYS A 123 55.92 12.32 19.92
N SER A 124 55.11 11.85 18.98
CA SER A 124 55.59 11.28 17.70
C SER A 124 54.45 11.05 16.68
N LYS A 125 54.85 11.03 15.41
CA LYS A 125 54.07 11.05 14.16
C LYS A 125 53.84 9.63 13.59
N LEU A 126 52.83 9.55 12.71
CA LEU A 126 52.66 8.68 11.50
C LEU A 126 52.57 7.14 11.66
N GLY A 127 51.59 6.53 10.97
CA GLY A 127 51.73 5.17 10.44
C GLY A 127 50.45 4.31 10.37
N THR A 128 49.77 4.35 9.22
CA THR A 128 49.06 3.26 8.49
C THR A 128 48.55 1.97 9.18
N ARG A 129 47.30 1.64 8.78
CA ARG A 129 46.70 0.34 8.40
C ARG A 129 46.22 -0.67 9.47
N VAL A 130 44.91 -0.97 9.33
CA VAL A 130 44.19 -2.26 9.39
C VAL A 130 44.40 -3.14 10.63
N GLN A 131 43.34 -3.30 11.44
CA GLN A 131 42.63 -4.57 11.68
C GLN A 131 41.52 -4.35 12.72
N SER A 132 40.37 -5.00 12.51
CA SER A 132 39.32 -5.23 13.50
C SER A 132 39.90 -5.74 14.82
N PRO A 133 39.27 -5.50 15.99
CA PRO A 133 38.43 -6.57 16.54
C PRO A 133 37.32 -6.13 17.52
N LEU A 134 36.46 -7.11 17.84
CA LEU A 134 35.91 -7.46 19.17
C LEU A 134 35.60 -6.31 20.16
N ILE A 135 34.33 -6.21 20.55
CA ILE A 135 33.94 -5.51 21.78
C ILE A 135 33.43 -6.57 22.77
N GLU A 136 34.20 -6.68 23.85
CA GLU A 136 33.84 -7.33 25.11
C GLU A 136 32.70 -6.58 25.82
N GLU A 137 31.93 -7.36 26.57
CA GLU A 137 30.86 -6.95 27.46
C GLU A 137 31.31 -5.91 28.50
N SER A 138 30.47 -4.90 28.72
CA SER A 138 30.39 -4.20 29.99
C SER A 138 28.93 -4.10 30.43
N ASN A 139 28.63 -4.79 31.53
CA ASN A 139 27.44 -4.60 32.36
C ASN A 139 27.54 -3.24 33.05
N ASP A 140 26.48 -2.42 33.00
CA ASP A 140 25.64 -2.12 34.16
C ASP A 140 24.55 -1.05 33.88
N GLU A 141 23.48 -1.15 34.68
CA GLU A 141 22.40 -0.17 34.96
C GLU A 141 21.07 -0.25 34.17
N ASN A 142 20.29 -1.28 34.55
CA ASN A 142 18.85 -1.28 34.89
C ASN A 142 17.96 -0.06 34.56
N ILE A 143 17.02 -0.24 33.62
CA ILE A 143 15.71 0.45 33.53
C ILE A 143 14.65 -0.60 33.15
N PRO A 144 13.47 -0.66 33.79
CA PRO A 144 12.58 -1.83 33.69
C PRO A 144 11.87 -1.91 32.33
N LEU A 145 12.12 -3.01 31.63
CA LEU A 145 11.39 -3.47 30.45
C LEU A 145 10.17 -4.27 30.94
N GLU A 146 8.96 -3.87 30.55
CA GLU A 146 7.78 -4.74 30.63
C GLU A 146 7.89 -5.79 29.51
N TYR A 147 8.58 -6.90 29.79
CA TYR A 147 8.48 -8.14 29.02
C TYR A 147 7.32 -8.97 29.59
N VAL A 148 6.41 -9.38 28.71
CA VAL A 148 5.44 -10.46 28.98
C VAL A 148 6.10 -11.75 28.49
N ASP A 149 6.52 -12.57 29.44
CA ASP A 149 7.10 -13.89 29.22
C ASP A 149 6.01 -14.90 28.86
N TYR A 150 6.22 -15.67 27.79
CA TYR A 150 5.30 -16.71 27.31
C TYR A 150 5.83 -18.09 27.74
N GLY A 151 5.51 -18.50 28.95
CA GLY A 151 5.71 -19.88 29.42
C GLY A 151 4.56 -20.78 29.02
N ASN A 152 4.81 -21.71 28.11
CA ASN A 152 3.89 -22.76 27.66
C ASN A 152 4.32 -24.07 28.32
N ASP A 153 3.80 -24.37 29.52
CA ASP A 153 4.04 -25.65 30.19
C ASP A 153 2.97 -26.67 29.79
N ASN A 154 3.37 -27.65 28.98
CA ASN A 154 2.72 -28.96 28.88
C ASN A 154 3.78 -30.01 28.58
N ASN A 155 4.34 -30.60 29.65
CA ASN A 155 5.04 -31.88 29.59
C ASN A 155 4.36 -32.85 30.54
N TYR A 156 3.72 -33.88 29.97
CA TYR A 156 3.36 -35.13 30.64
C TYR A 156 4.45 -36.16 30.34
N SER A 157 5.12 -36.65 31.38
CA SER A 157 5.41 -38.10 31.55
C SER A 157 6.00 -38.40 32.93
N ASN A 158 5.36 -39.37 33.61
CA ASN A 158 5.86 -40.35 34.60
C ASN A 158 6.67 -39.79 35.81
N ASP A 159 6.35 -40.07 37.08
CA ASP A 159 6.23 -41.40 37.64
C ASP A 159 5.67 -41.36 39.09
N SER A 160 4.90 -42.39 39.44
CA SER A 160 4.76 -43.05 40.75
C SER A 160 4.28 -42.32 42.04
N ASN A 161 3.36 -43.03 42.70
CA ASN A 161 3.19 -43.24 44.15
C ASN A 161 2.25 -42.36 45.00
N LYS A 162 1.18 -43.07 45.40
CA LYS A 162 0.61 -43.23 46.76
C LYS A 162 -0.46 -42.26 47.25
N LYS A 163 -1.65 -42.87 47.44
CA LYS A 163 -2.59 -42.75 48.57
C LYS A 163 -3.28 -41.37 48.69
N LYS A 164 -4.59 -41.24 48.92
CA LYS A 164 -5.56 -42.11 49.58
C LYS A 164 -6.96 -41.47 49.43
N ASP A 165 -7.97 -42.32 49.51
CA ASP A 165 -9.25 -42.09 50.16
C ASP A 165 -10.35 -41.23 49.51
N THR A 166 -11.28 -41.99 48.92
CA THR A 166 -12.68 -42.17 49.36
C THR A 166 -13.83 -41.41 48.69
N LYS A 167 -14.71 -42.25 48.11
CA LYS A 167 -16.19 -42.27 48.22
C LYS A 167 -16.92 -41.14 47.45
N LYS A 168 -18.00 -41.37 46.71
CA LYS A 168 -18.95 -42.50 46.68
C LYS A 168 -19.90 -42.28 45.48
N GLN A 169 -20.24 -43.40 44.83
CA GLN A 169 -21.60 -43.80 44.42
C GLN A 169 -22.32 -43.11 43.25
N GLN A 170 -22.33 -43.87 42.15
CA GLN A 170 -23.49 -44.66 41.66
C GLN A 170 -24.43 -44.08 40.59
N ARG A 171 -24.29 -44.70 39.40
CA ARG A 171 -25.26 -45.59 38.72
C ARG A 171 -26.36 -44.97 37.83
N ASN A 172 -26.20 -45.34 36.55
CA ASN A 172 -27.04 -46.30 35.79
C ASN A 172 -27.85 -45.75 34.61
N ASN A 173 -27.35 -46.11 33.42
CA ASN A 173 -27.92 -47.06 32.45
C ASN A 173 -29.26 -46.77 31.73
N ASN A 174 -29.12 -46.79 30.40
CA ASN A 174 -29.74 -47.72 29.44
C ASN A 174 -30.86 -47.26 28.48
N THR A 175 -30.49 -47.31 27.19
CA THR A 175 -31.13 -47.99 26.02
C THR A 175 -32.42 -47.44 25.35
N ASN A 176 -32.24 -47.16 24.04
CA ASN A 176 -33.11 -47.19 22.82
C ASN A 176 -34.36 -48.14 22.82
N PRO A 177 -35.35 -48.11 21.86
CA PRO A 177 -35.25 -47.80 20.40
C PRO A 177 -36.50 -47.21 19.61
N ASN A 178 -36.29 -46.87 18.31
CA ASN A 178 -37.14 -46.90 17.07
C ASN A 178 -38.67 -46.56 17.01
N LEU A 179 -39.08 -45.74 16.00
CA LEU A 179 -40.05 -46.05 14.89
C LEU A 179 -40.52 -44.78 14.10
N ASP A 180 -40.54 -44.87 12.76
CA ASP A 180 -41.18 -43.98 11.74
C ASP A 180 -42.60 -44.52 11.33
N PRO A 181 -43.38 -43.95 10.37
CA PRO A 181 -43.88 -42.59 10.04
C PRO A 181 -45.46 -42.55 9.89
N PRO A 182 -46.17 -41.47 9.43
CA PRO A 182 -46.46 -41.25 7.98
C PRO A 182 -46.79 -39.80 7.48
N ASN A 183 -46.27 -39.48 6.28
CA ASN A 183 -46.92 -39.03 5.01
C ASN A 183 -48.08 -37.96 4.89
N ILE A 184 -47.90 -37.08 3.87
CA ILE A 184 -48.86 -36.42 2.93
C ILE A 184 -49.15 -34.88 3.02
N LYS A 185 -48.82 -34.20 1.91
CA LYS A 185 -49.09 -32.79 1.43
C LYS A 185 -50.56 -32.59 0.96
N PRO A 186 -51.01 -31.47 0.29
CA PRO A 186 -50.59 -30.04 0.19
C PRO A 186 -51.77 -29.02 0.32
N VAL A 187 -51.53 -27.73 0.62
CA VAL A 187 -52.43 -26.62 0.17
C VAL A 187 -51.67 -25.32 -0.16
N LYS A 188 -52.17 -24.61 -1.18
CA LYS A 188 -51.62 -23.54 -2.03
C LYS A 188 -51.53 -22.12 -1.41
N LEU A 189 -50.60 -21.35 -2.02
CA LEU A 189 -50.46 -19.89 -2.05
C LEU A 189 -51.74 -19.09 -2.32
N TYR A 190 -51.79 -17.84 -1.80
CA TYR A 190 -52.17 -16.65 -2.56
C TYR A 190 -51.35 -15.41 -2.14
N ILE A 191 -50.86 -14.69 -3.15
CA ILE A 191 -50.16 -13.40 -3.12
C ILE A 191 -51.21 -12.29 -3.16
N ASN A 192 -51.00 -11.16 -2.47
CA ASN A 192 -51.60 -9.90 -2.91
C ASN A 192 -50.66 -8.70 -2.68
N SER A 193 -50.31 -8.08 -3.80
CA SER A 193 -49.57 -6.83 -3.98
C SER A 193 -50.39 -5.60 -3.54
N HIS A 194 -49.73 -4.58 -2.97
CA HIS A 194 -50.34 -3.25 -2.81
C HIS A 194 -49.60 -2.19 -3.62
N LYS A 195 -50.39 -1.47 -4.41
CA LYS A 195 -50.03 -0.35 -5.30
C LYS A 195 -49.95 0.97 -4.54
N GLN A 196 -49.07 1.82 -5.06
CA GLN A 196 -48.90 3.25 -4.78
C GLN A 196 -50.21 4.05 -4.91
N ILE A 197 -50.37 5.06 -4.05
CA ILE A 197 -51.32 6.17 -4.26
C ILE A 197 -50.57 7.50 -4.08
N ILE A 198 -50.78 8.36 -5.05
CA ILE A 198 -50.30 9.73 -5.24
C ILE A 198 -51.11 10.68 -4.35
N ASN A 199 -50.45 11.63 -3.69
CA ASN A 199 -51.11 12.73 -2.98
C ASN A 199 -51.34 13.94 -3.91
N ASN A 200 -52.53 14.52 -3.83
CA ASN A 200 -52.85 15.87 -4.29
C ASN A 200 -53.52 16.62 -3.13
N PRO A 201 -53.23 17.91 -2.87
CA PRO A 201 -53.64 18.60 -1.66
C PRO A 201 -54.97 19.34 -1.85
N ASN A 202 -55.82 19.36 -0.82
CA ASN A 202 -56.70 20.49 -0.49
C ASN A 202 -57.52 20.22 0.78
N ASN A 203 -57.82 21.32 1.46
CA ASN A 203 -58.83 21.57 2.50
C ASN A 203 -58.35 21.76 3.95
N GLU A 204 -58.63 23.01 4.35
CA GLU A 204 -58.50 23.66 5.62
C GLU A 204 -59.57 23.24 6.65
N GLN A 205 -59.34 23.73 7.87
CA GLN A 205 -60.28 24.13 8.92
C GLN A 205 -60.54 23.19 10.12
N LYS A 206 -60.17 23.78 11.28
CA LYS A 206 -60.92 23.82 12.56
C LYS A 206 -61.06 22.50 13.35
N GLN A 207 -60.43 22.41 14.52
CA GLN A 207 -61.04 22.85 15.79
C GLN A 207 -60.09 22.68 16.99
N GLN A 208 -60.37 23.51 17.98
CA GLN A 208 -59.65 23.75 19.22
C GLN A 208 -60.16 22.87 20.38
N GLN A 209 -59.31 22.78 21.41
CA GLN A 209 -59.62 22.86 22.85
C GLN A 209 -59.83 21.60 23.72
N THR A 210 -59.02 21.61 24.81
CA THR A 210 -59.31 21.24 26.23
C THR A 210 -59.40 19.75 26.58
N ALA A 211 -58.90 19.21 27.71
CA ALA A 211 -58.45 19.72 29.01
C ALA A 211 -57.49 18.68 29.66
N ASN A 212 -56.35 19.06 30.27
CA ASN A 212 -56.07 19.24 31.71
C ASN A 212 -56.53 18.12 32.68
N THR A 213 -55.57 17.44 33.34
CA THR A 213 -55.39 17.29 34.82
C THR A 213 -54.19 16.37 35.13
N THR A 214 -53.03 16.91 35.55
CA THR A 214 -52.45 16.91 36.93
C THR A 214 -52.06 15.58 37.59
N ASP A 215 -50.75 15.27 37.49
CA ASP A 215 -49.79 15.17 38.61
C ASP A 215 -49.84 13.95 39.57
N LYS A 216 -48.89 13.00 39.44
CA LYS A 216 -47.73 12.82 40.36
C LYS A 216 -46.97 11.50 40.13
N THR A 217 -45.68 11.55 40.51
CA THR A 217 -44.70 10.48 40.79
C THR A 217 -43.84 9.89 39.66
N LYS A 218 -42.62 10.45 39.54
CA LYS A 218 -41.30 9.79 39.63
C LYS A 218 -41.09 8.46 38.87
N GLU A 219 -40.28 8.51 37.80
CA GLU A 219 -38.97 7.85 37.64
C GLU A 219 -38.64 7.57 36.16
N LEU A 220 -37.39 7.88 35.79
CA LEU A 220 -36.67 7.45 34.59
C LEU A 220 -37.40 7.56 33.23
N LYS A 221 -37.14 8.64 32.49
CA LYS A 221 -36.89 8.66 31.03
C LYS A 221 -36.73 10.10 30.55
N ASP A 222 -35.53 10.44 30.10
CA ASP A 222 -35.31 11.43 29.03
C ASP A 222 -33.98 11.09 28.36
N TYR A 223 -34.00 9.97 27.63
CA TYR A 223 -33.22 9.84 26.40
C TYR A 223 -33.99 10.67 25.37
N VAL A 224 -33.62 11.94 25.19
CA VAL A 224 -34.17 12.75 24.11
C VAL A 224 -33.58 12.22 22.80
N ASP A 225 -34.45 11.58 22.05
CA ASP A 225 -34.28 11.18 20.67
C ASP A 225 -33.97 12.42 19.81
N LEU A 226 -32.70 12.61 19.47
CA LEU A 226 -32.19 13.70 18.63
C LEU A 226 -32.39 13.44 17.12
N SER A 227 -33.15 12.41 16.72
CA SER A 227 -33.29 12.03 15.31
C SER A 227 -34.30 12.86 14.50
N ALA A 228 -35.01 13.81 15.11
CA ALA A 228 -36.05 14.61 14.43
C ALA A 228 -35.87 16.14 14.53
N ALA A 229 -34.65 16.65 14.78
CA ALA A 229 -34.39 18.08 14.67
C ALA A 229 -34.06 18.45 13.20
N THR A 230 -34.87 19.32 12.58
CA THR A 230 -34.47 20.05 11.36
C THR A 230 -33.04 20.58 11.54
N PRO A 231 -32.12 20.39 10.56
CA PRO A 231 -30.71 20.77 10.75
C PRO A 231 -30.60 22.27 11.03
N SER A 232 -30.34 22.63 12.29
CA SER A 232 -30.06 24.03 12.64
C SER A 232 -28.71 24.39 12.06
N TYR A 233 -28.67 25.34 11.13
CA TYR A 233 -27.42 25.92 10.67
C TYR A 233 -26.72 26.58 11.86
N GLN A 234 -25.49 26.17 12.13
CA GLN A 234 -24.65 26.86 13.11
C GLN A 234 -23.74 27.82 12.37
N THR A 235 -23.92 29.12 12.63
CA THR A 235 -22.99 30.15 12.14
C THR A 235 -21.82 30.27 13.10
N TYR A 236 -20.60 30.14 12.59
CA TYR A 236 -19.38 30.36 13.36
C TYR A 236 -18.43 31.27 12.59
N ILE A 237 -17.55 31.94 13.34
CA ILE A 237 -16.48 32.75 12.78
C ILE A 237 -15.27 31.85 12.57
N VAL A 238 -14.81 31.78 11.32
CA VAL A 238 -13.53 31.16 10.96
C VAL A 238 -12.52 32.27 10.75
N ILE A 239 -11.40 32.18 11.47
CA ILE A 239 -10.31 33.14 11.38
C ILE A 239 -9.15 32.49 10.64
N HIS A 240 -8.73 33.10 9.53
CA HIS A 240 -7.57 32.71 8.76
C HIS A 240 -6.77 33.96 8.38
N ASN A 241 -5.46 33.95 8.62
CA ASN A 241 -4.57 35.11 8.43
C ASN A 241 -5.05 36.43 9.05
N GLY A 242 -5.78 36.35 10.18
CA GLY A 242 -6.34 37.52 10.86
C GLY A 242 -7.65 38.05 10.28
N TYR A 243 -8.14 37.47 9.19
CA TYR A 243 -9.43 37.80 8.59
C TYR A 243 -10.51 36.84 9.09
N ALA A 244 -11.66 37.41 9.47
CA ALA A 244 -12.81 36.68 9.96
C ALA A 244 -13.82 36.47 8.83
N SER A 245 -14.14 35.22 8.54
CA SER A 245 -15.22 34.82 7.63
C SER A 245 -16.38 34.21 8.42
N TYR A 246 -17.61 34.57 8.06
CA TYR A 246 -18.80 33.94 8.61
C TYR A 246 -19.16 32.71 7.78
N VAL A 247 -19.05 31.54 8.38
CA VAL A 247 -19.42 30.28 7.74
C VAL A 247 -20.67 29.75 8.42
N SER A 248 -21.64 29.33 7.62
CA SER A 248 -22.88 28.71 8.08
C SER A 248 -22.90 27.28 7.58
N SER A 249 -22.52 26.32 8.42
CA SER A 249 -22.60 24.90 8.06
C SER A 249 -23.85 24.27 8.65
N LYS A 250 -24.41 23.29 7.93
CA LYS A 250 -25.29 22.30 8.54
C LYS A 250 -24.41 21.56 9.55
N GLY A 251 -24.69 21.71 10.84
CA GLY A 251 -23.83 21.12 11.89
C GLY A 251 -23.50 19.67 11.58
N ASP A 252 -22.25 19.27 11.78
CA ASP A 252 -21.62 17.95 11.62
C ASP A 252 -22.51 16.72 11.27
N ILE A 253 -23.28 16.74 10.17
CA ILE A 253 -23.93 15.54 9.62
C ILE A 253 -22.89 14.82 8.74
N TYR A 254 -21.81 14.36 9.39
CA TYR A 254 -20.78 13.53 8.77
C TYR A 254 -21.20 12.07 8.89
N LEU A 255 -21.86 11.59 7.85
CA LEU A 255 -22.24 10.19 7.69
C LEU A 255 -21.18 9.50 6.82
N ASN A 256 -20.14 8.96 7.45
CA ASN A 256 -18.95 8.44 6.74
C ASN A 256 -18.91 6.91 6.59
N ILE A 257 -19.51 6.18 7.53
CA ILE A 257 -19.69 4.72 7.52
C ILE A 257 -21.18 4.48 7.87
N PRO A 258 -21.84 3.43 7.34
CA PRO A 258 -23.23 3.15 7.69
C PRO A 258 -23.44 3.24 9.21
N HIS A 259 -24.51 3.90 9.64
CA HIS A 259 -24.83 4.05 11.07
C HIS A 259 -24.91 2.72 11.84
N THR A 260 -25.06 1.61 11.10
CA THR A 260 -25.07 0.24 11.61
C THR A 260 -23.70 -0.25 12.08
N VAL A 261 -22.59 0.34 11.63
CA VAL A 261 -21.25 -0.03 12.10
C VAL A 261 -20.91 0.71 13.40
N PRO A 262 -20.59 0.00 14.49
CA PRO A 262 -20.22 0.62 15.77
C PRO A 262 -19.02 1.58 15.66
N LYS A 263 -19.18 2.81 16.18
CA LYS A 263 -18.14 3.86 16.16
C LYS A 263 -16.80 3.43 16.73
N GLN A 264 -16.80 2.54 17.73
CA GLN A 264 -15.60 2.03 18.38
C GLN A 264 -14.67 1.25 17.43
N TYR A 265 -15.16 0.78 16.28
CA TYR A 265 -14.34 0.05 15.30
C TYR A 265 -13.47 0.99 14.45
N TYR A 266 -13.84 2.27 14.31
CA TYR A 266 -13.13 3.22 13.45
C TYR A 266 -12.78 4.54 14.17
N THR A 267 -13.06 4.64 15.47
CA THR A 267 -12.70 5.78 16.30
C THR A 267 -11.87 5.31 17.49
N PHE A 268 -10.58 5.64 17.47
CA PHE A 268 -9.64 5.24 18.51
C PHE A 268 -9.38 6.39 19.47
N THR A 269 -9.70 6.19 20.75
CA THR A 269 -9.57 7.23 21.78
C THR A 269 -8.64 6.79 22.90
N SER A 270 -7.81 7.71 23.39
CA SER A 270 -6.92 7.49 24.53
C SER A 270 -6.76 8.76 25.36
N LYS A 271 -6.55 8.61 26.68
CA LYS A 271 -6.19 9.73 27.58
C LYS A 271 -4.77 10.25 27.36
N ASN A 272 -3.87 9.39 26.88
CA ASN A 272 -2.46 9.71 26.65
C ASN A 272 -2.00 9.16 25.31
N LEU A 273 -1.18 9.92 24.58
CA LEU A 273 -0.43 9.37 23.46
C LEU A 273 0.59 8.32 23.94
N PRO A 274 0.88 7.29 23.15
CA PRO A 274 2.03 6.41 23.37
C PRO A 274 3.31 7.23 23.53
N LYS A 275 4.12 6.86 24.54
CA LYS A 275 5.43 7.48 24.77
C LYS A 275 6.32 7.27 23.55
N ASP A 276 6.38 6.02 23.07
CA ASP A 276 7.04 5.63 21.84
C ASP A 276 6.37 6.27 20.61
N PRO A 277 7.08 7.14 19.85
CA PRO A 277 6.57 7.74 18.63
C PRO A 277 6.14 6.73 17.55
N MET A 278 6.75 5.54 17.49
CA MET A 278 6.42 4.51 16.50
C MET A 278 5.02 3.94 16.67
N MET A 279 4.47 4.00 17.89
CA MET A 279 3.10 3.54 18.20
C MET A 279 2.05 4.65 18.13
N ARG A 280 2.47 5.90 17.86
CA ARG A 280 1.53 7.03 17.75
C ARG A 280 0.70 6.92 16.46
N PRO A 281 -0.49 7.54 16.43
CA PRO A 281 -1.29 7.57 15.21
C PRO A 281 -0.57 8.41 14.15
N SER A 282 -0.70 7.97 12.90
CA SER A 282 -0.17 8.69 11.75
C SER A 282 -1.32 9.16 10.83
N LEU A 283 -1.04 10.21 10.09
CA LEU A 283 -1.95 10.85 9.14
C LEU A 283 -1.26 10.89 7.79
N GLY A 284 -2.04 10.71 6.72
CA GLY A 284 -1.55 10.88 5.37
C GLY A 284 -2.64 10.94 4.33
N ASN A 285 -2.26 11.36 3.12
CA ASN A 285 -3.15 11.44 1.97
C ASN A 285 -2.51 10.89 0.68
N GLY A 286 -1.38 10.17 0.78
CA GLY A 286 -0.61 9.67 -0.36
C GLY A 286 0.42 10.63 -0.95
N PHE A 287 0.38 11.92 -0.57
CA PHE A 287 1.40 12.91 -0.93
C PHE A 287 2.13 13.44 0.31
N ILE A 288 1.40 13.73 1.39
CA ILE A 288 1.90 14.14 2.70
C ILE A 288 1.64 13.01 3.70
N GLY A 289 2.62 12.71 4.55
CA GLY A 289 2.47 11.86 5.71
C GLY A 289 3.15 12.44 6.94
N THR A 290 2.54 12.30 8.12
CA THR A 290 3.16 12.71 9.38
C THR A 290 2.64 11.87 10.55
N VAL A 291 3.51 11.60 11.52
CA VAL A 291 3.15 11.02 12.80
C VAL A 291 2.71 12.15 13.74
N VAL A 292 1.63 11.95 14.48
CA VAL A 292 1.16 12.94 15.44
C VAL A 292 2.24 13.28 16.48
N ASP A 293 2.41 14.58 16.74
CA ASP A 293 3.44 15.14 17.62
C ASP A 293 4.88 14.81 17.16
N SER A 294 5.10 14.57 15.85
CA SER A 294 6.43 14.48 15.25
C SER A 294 6.96 15.85 14.83
N GLU A 295 8.29 16.00 14.90
CA GLU A 295 9.04 17.14 14.37
C GLU A 295 9.03 17.16 12.84
N TYR A 296 8.70 16.04 12.20
CA TYR A 296 8.82 15.87 10.76
C TYR A 296 7.51 15.51 10.06
N VAL A 297 7.41 16.01 8.84
CA VAL A 297 6.46 15.66 7.79
C VAL A 297 7.27 15.05 6.65
N HIS A 298 6.66 14.11 5.93
CA HIS A 298 7.30 13.41 4.84
C HIS A 298 6.47 13.58 3.57
N ILE A 299 7.16 13.80 2.44
CA ILE A 299 6.55 14.09 1.14
C ILE A 299 6.87 12.96 0.16
N SER A 300 5.85 12.46 -0.53
CA SER A 300 6.02 11.41 -1.55
C SER A 300 6.99 11.86 -2.64
N GLY A 301 7.99 11.03 -2.92
CA GLY A 301 9.01 11.29 -3.94
C GLY A 301 10.15 12.21 -3.49
N PHE A 302 10.12 12.77 -2.27
CA PHE A 302 11.20 13.61 -1.76
C PHE A 302 12.13 12.84 -0.83
N HIS A 303 13.33 12.52 -1.31
CA HIS A 303 14.35 11.78 -0.58
C HIS A 303 15.68 12.52 -0.57
N VAL A 304 16.51 12.19 0.41
CA VAL A 304 17.86 12.72 0.61
C VAL A 304 18.80 11.55 0.90
N GLY A 305 20.08 11.74 0.63
CA GLY A 305 21.11 10.74 0.86
C GLY A 305 21.48 9.98 -0.41
N LYS A 306 22.71 9.49 -0.46
CA LYS A 306 23.32 8.87 -1.64
C LYS A 306 23.30 7.35 -1.53
N PHE A 307 22.88 6.66 -2.59
CA PHE A 307 22.81 5.19 -2.66
C PHE A 307 22.17 4.55 -1.41
N ASN A 308 22.90 3.71 -0.67
CA ASN A 308 22.40 3.00 0.49
C ASN A 308 22.05 3.90 1.69
N GLU A 309 22.36 5.19 1.65
CA GLU A 309 21.88 6.16 2.62
C GLU A 309 20.63 6.92 2.15
N SER A 310 20.14 6.71 0.91
CA SER A 310 18.92 7.35 0.42
C SER A 310 17.71 6.97 1.28
N HIS A 311 16.99 7.98 1.78
CA HIS A 311 15.83 7.81 2.63
C HIS A 311 14.86 8.98 2.44
N ARG A 312 13.59 8.78 2.83
CA ARG A 312 12.58 9.84 2.70
C ARG A 312 12.92 11.01 3.62
N ALA A 313 12.92 12.21 3.05
CA ALA A 313 13.49 13.38 3.71
C ALA A 313 12.64 13.86 4.89
N PRO A 314 13.23 14.13 6.07
CA PRO A 314 12.53 14.67 7.23
C PRO A 314 12.28 16.17 7.07
N VAL A 315 11.12 16.57 6.55
CA VAL A 315 10.74 17.98 6.36
C VAL A 315 10.17 18.55 7.66
N PRO A 316 10.56 19.75 8.12
CA PRO A 316 10.05 20.30 9.38
C PRO A 316 8.52 20.44 9.42
N SER A 317 7.95 20.03 10.55
CA SER A 317 6.51 20.05 10.80
C SER A 317 6.02 21.43 11.23
N THR A 318 4.95 21.89 10.58
CA THR A 318 4.26 23.14 10.90
C THR A 318 3.06 22.94 11.84
N VAL A 319 2.71 21.68 12.11
CA VAL A 319 1.59 21.30 12.99
C VAL A 319 2.04 20.83 14.37
N LEU A 320 3.36 20.83 14.62
CA LEU A 320 3.95 20.57 15.93
C LEU A 320 3.93 21.85 16.79
N PHE A 321 2.87 22.00 17.57
CA PHE A 321 2.73 23.04 18.58
C PHE A 321 1.76 22.60 19.67
N ASP A 322 2.00 23.07 20.90
CA ASP A 322 1.15 22.76 22.05
C ASP A 322 0.26 23.92 22.45
N LEU A 323 -0.84 23.58 23.13
CA LEU A 323 -1.82 24.54 23.62
C LEU A 323 -1.75 24.68 25.14
N SER A 324 -1.86 25.92 25.63
CA SER A 324 -2.08 26.20 27.05
C SER A 324 -3.04 27.37 27.23
N VAL A 325 -3.64 27.50 28.42
CA VAL A 325 -4.62 28.55 28.74
C VAL A 325 -4.03 29.49 29.78
N GLU A 326 -4.15 30.81 29.57
CA GLU A 326 -3.75 31.84 30.55
C GLU A 326 -4.72 31.94 31.74
N GLY A 327 -4.22 32.37 32.89
CA GLY A 327 -5.06 32.87 33.99
C GLY A 327 -5.39 31.87 35.10
N GLY A 328 -4.48 30.98 35.48
CA GLY A 328 -4.60 30.21 36.74
C GLY A 328 -5.68 29.11 36.75
N VAL A 329 -6.32 28.82 35.61
CA VAL A 329 -7.05 27.56 35.41
C VAL A 329 -6.00 26.44 35.44
N LYS A 330 -5.73 25.90 36.63
CA LYS A 330 -4.70 24.87 36.83
C LYS A 330 -4.90 23.77 35.79
N ARG A 331 -3.82 23.33 35.12
CA ARG A 331 -3.82 22.14 34.24
C ARG A 331 -4.52 20.94 34.89
N SER A 332 -4.49 20.85 36.21
CA SER A 332 -5.20 19.85 37.04
C SER A 332 -6.73 19.88 36.99
N SER A 333 -7.34 20.85 36.30
CA SER A 333 -8.80 20.95 36.12
C SER A 333 -9.29 20.58 34.73
N GLY A 334 -8.38 20.35 33.78
CA GLY A 334 -8.72 20.03 32.39
C GLY A 334 -8.44 18.56 32.04
N ILE A 335 -9.41 17.86 31.45
CA ILE A 335 -9.23 16.49 30.95
C ILE A 335 -8.70 16.57 29.52
N VAL A 336 -7.58 15.89 29.25
CA VAL A 336 -7.04 15.76 27.90
C VAL A 336 -7.43 14.41 27.31
N SER A 337 -7.88 14.42 26.06
CA SER A 337 -8.11 13.20 25.29
C SER A 337 -7.58 13.32 23.87
N HIS A 338 -7.18 12.18 23.32
CA HIS A 338 -6.64 12.02 21.99
C HIS A 338 -7.55 11.09 21.21
N LYS A 339 -7.90 11.46 19.99
CA LYS A 339 -8.82 10.70 19.14
C LYS A 339 -8.29 10.64 17.71
N LEU A 340 -8.18 9.45 17.14
CA LEU A 340 -8.06 9.24 15.70
C LEU A 340 -9.39 8.71 15.18
N ASP A 341 -10.03 9.45 14.28
CA ASP A 341 -11.24 9.01 13.57
C ASP A 341 -10.83 8.61 12.15
N VAL A 342 -10.63 7.31 11.92
CA VAL A 342 -10.13 6.81 10.62
C VAL A 342 -11.18 6.90 9.52
N SER A 343 -12.46 6.99 9.89
CA SER A 343 -13.53 7.26 8.92
C SER A 343 -13.42 8.65 8.30
N LYS A 344 -12.72 9.57 8.97
CA LYS A 344 -12.54 10.97 8.55
C LYS A 344 -11.10 11.30 8.19
N GLY A 345 -10.13 10.48 8.59
CA GLY A 345 -8.70 10.80 8.47
C GLY A 345 -8.27 11.99 9.32
N ILE A 346 -8.93 12.19 10.47
CA ILE A 346 -8.69 13.34 11.37
C ILE A 346 -8.20 12.84 12.72
N TYR A 347 -7.10 13.43 13.18
CA TYR A 347 -6.69 13.35 14.58
C TYR A 347 -7.19 14.58 15.34
N THR A 348 -7.68 14.39 16.56
CA THR A 348 -8.14 15.45 17.46
C THR A 348 -7.54 15.29 18.85
N LYS A 349 -6.88 16.35 19.35
CA LYS A 349 -6.52 16.53 20.77
C LYS A 349 -7.55 17.47 21.40
N THR A 350 -8.25 17.00 22.43
CA THR A 350 -9.28 17.78 23.13
C THR A 350 -8.80 18.13 24.52
N HIS A 351 -8.91 19.40 24.89
CA HIS A 351 -8.76 19.91 26.23
C HIS A 351 -10.13 20.33 26.74
N GLU A 352 -10.68 19.56 27.67
CA GLU A 352 -11.98 19.82 28.27
C GLU A 352 -11.80 20.53 29.60
N TYR A 353 -12.41 21.70 29.75
CA TYR A 353 -12.45 22.47 30.99
C TYR A 353 -13.90 22.65 31.43
N ARG A 354 -14.12 23.05 32.69
CA ARG A 354 -15.47 23.25 33.26
C ARG A 354 -16.39 24.17 32.42
N ASN A 355 -15.82 25.18 31.75
CA ASN A 355 -16.58 26.24 31.10
C ASN A 355 -16.44 26.28 29.58
N PHE A 356 -15.44 25.60 29.02
CA PHE A 356 -15.13 25.61 27.60
C PHE A 356 -14.37 24.35 27.20
N MET A 357 -14.40 24.02 25.92
CA MET A 357 -13.58 22.97 25.31
C MET A 357 -12.69 23.58 24.24
N ILE A 358 -11.48 23.06 24.12
CA ILE A 358 -10.56 23.40 23.03
C ILE A 358 -10.24 22.12 22.27
N HIS A 359 -10.44 22.13 20.96
CA HIS A 359 -10.05 21.03 20.09
C HIS A 359 -8.92 21.51 19.18
N LYS A 360 -7.85 20.72 19.07
CA LYS A 360 -6.83 20.81 18.02
C LYS A 360 -7.05 19.66 17.07
N ARG A 361 -7.40 19.94 15.81
CA ARG A 361 -7.53 18.92 14.75
C ARG A 361 -6.35 19.02 13.80
N ILE A 362 -5.84 17.88 13.36
CA ILE A 362 -4.80 17.79 12.33
C ILE A 362 -5.28 16.80 11.27
N TYR A 363 -5.10 17.16 10.01
CA TYR A 363 -5.36 16.27 8.88
C TYR A 363 -4.52 16.65 7.64
N ALA A 364 -4.07 15.64 6.90
CA ALA A 364 -3.57 15.81 5.54
C ALA A 364 -4.80 15.85 4.61
N HIS A 365 -5.03 16.97 3.94
CA HIS A 365 -6.26 17.18 3.17
C HIS A 365 -6.34 16.15 2.03
N ARG A 366 -7.48 15.47 1.87
CA ARG A 366 -7.57 14.30 0.99
C ARG A 366 -7.87 14.68 -0.46
N GLU A 367 -8.70 15.71 -0.66
CA GLU A 367 -9.01 16.25 -2.01
C GLU A 367 -7.87 17.11 -2.59
N ILE A 368 -7.29 18.02 -1.78
CA ILE A 368 -6.09 18.79 -2.14
C ILE A 368 -4.87 18.13 -1.50
N PRO A 369 -4.15 17.23 -2.20
CA PRO A 369 -3.11 16.40 -1.60
C PRO A 369 -1.92 17.20 -1.06
N ASN A 370 -1.69 18.40 -1.58
CA ASN A 370 -0.59 19.29 -1.20
C ASN A 370 -0.80 20.01 0.15
N LEU A 371 -1.95 19.88 0.80
CA LEU A 371 -2.26 20.61 2.04
C LEU A 371 -2.18 19.74 3.30
N LEU A 372 -1.45 20.25 4.29
CA LEU A 372 -1.52 19.84 5.69
C LEU A 372 -2.24 20.94 6.48
N VAL A 373 -3.20 20.55 7.32
CA VAL A 373 -4.07 21.50 8.01
C VAL A 373 -4.04 21.26 9.52
N ALA A 374 -3.94 22.34 10.28
CA ALA A 374 -4.25 22.36 11.70
C ALA A 374 -5.43 23.31 11.97
N GLU A 375 -6.50 22.79 12.59
CA GLU A 375 -7.61 23.62 13.06
C GLU A 375 -7.61 23.68 14.59
N ILE A 376 -7.96 24.85 15.13
CA ILE A 376 -8.26 25.02 16.55
C ILE A 376 -9.67 25.56 16.68
N ASP A 377 -10.51 24.91 17.48
CA ASP A 377 -11.80 25.45 17.89
C ASP A 377 -11.92 25.55 19.40
N CYS A 378 -12.48 26.66 19.86
CA CYS A 378 -12.87 26.87 21.24
C CYS A 378 -14.40 26.96 21.33
N VAL A 379 -14.99 26.01 22.04
CA VAL A 379 -16.44 25.90 22.25
C VAL A 379 -16.75 26.33 23.66
N ARG A 380 -17.55 27.39 23.81
CA ARG A 380 -18.06 27.85 25.10
C ARG A 380 -19.18 26.92 25.56
N ILE A 381 -19.03 26.32 26.74
CA ILE A 381 -20.07 25.48 27.36
C ILE A 381 -21.02 26.35 28.19
N ARG A 382 -20.49 27.31 28.95
CA ARG A 382 -21.29 28.19 29.83
C ARG A 382 -21.12 29.66 29.49
N ALA A 383 -22.24 30.40 29.44
CA ALA A 383 -22.27 31.82 29.08
C ALA A 383 -21.79 32.76 30.20
N ASP A 384 -21.78 32.30 31.45
CA ASP A 384 -21.56 33.09 32.66
C ASP A 384 -20.08 33.39 32.98
N VAL A 385 -19.13 32.87 32.20
CA VAL A 385 -17.68 33.07 32.40
C VAL A 385 -17.02 33.53 31.09
N GLY A 386 -16.04 34.43 31.19
CA GLY A 386 -15.25 34.92 30.05
C GLY A 386 -14.50 33.81 29.29
N MET A 387 -14.19 34.04 28.02
CA MET A 387 -13.42 33.10 27.20
C MET A 387 -11.94 33.11 27.60
N PRO A 388 -11.24 31.97 27.48
CA PRO A 388 -9.82 31.89 27.77
C PRO A 388 -8.97 32.65 26.75
N THR A 389 -7.80 33.16 27.15
CA THR A 389 -6.71 33.39 26.20
C THR A 389 -5.97 32.08 26.02
N ILE A 390 -5.88 31.59 24.78
CA ILE A 390 -5.19 30.36 24.42
C ILE A 390 -3.78 30.74 23.96
N LYS A 391 -2.72 30.26 24.63
CA LYS A 391 -1.35 30.38 24.13
C LYS A 391 -1.02 29.24 23.18
N LEU A 392 -0.35 29.58 22.09
CA LEU A 392 0.29 28.62 21.20
C LEU A 392 1.78 28.55 21.56
N ASN A 393 2.23 27.41 22.05
CA ASN A 393 3.64 27.15 22.34
C ASN A 393 4.24 26.50 21.09
N LEU A 394 4.96 27.30 20.32
CA LEU A 394 5.55 26.89 19.04
C LEU A 394 6.79 26.05 19.29
N THR A 395 6.87 24.93 18.59
CA THR A 395 8.18 24.34 18.32
C THR A 395 8.82 25.17 17.21
N LYS A 396 10.03 25.69 17.46
CA LYS A 396 10.76 26.48 16.47
C LYS A 396 10.96 25.61 15.21
N TRP A 397 10.83 26.22 14.03
CA TRP A 397 11.26 25.56 12.79
C TRP A 397 12.71 25.12 12.96
N GLN A 398 12.93 23.81 12.97
CA GLN A 398 14.23 23.19 13.18
C GLN A 398 14.57 22.40 11.93
N ASP A 399 15.59 22.84 11.21
CA ASP A 399 16.09 22.11 10.04
C ASP A 399 16.66 20.77 10.48
N SER A 400 16.39 19.72 9.72
CA SER A 400 16.93 18.38 9.98
C SER A 400 18.44 18.29 9.78
N GLY A 401 19.05 19.29 9.13
CA GLY A 401 20.44 19.27 8.68
C GLY A 401 20.64 18.58 7.33
N GLU A 402 19.62 17.92 6.78
CA GLU A 402 19.69 17.17 5.52
C GLU A 402 19.03 17.91 4.33
N ILE A 403 18.26 18.96 4.64
CA ILE A 403 17.58 19.82 3.69
C ILE A 403 17.97 21.27 4.01
N MET A 404 18.45 22.01 3.01
CA MET A 404 18.66 23.45 3.16
C MET A 404 17.42 24.20 2.68
N PHE A 405 16.78 24.94 3.59
CA PHE A 405 15.64 25.79 3.27
C PHE A 405 16.06 27.26 3.12
N GLU A 406 15.86 27.79 1.91
CA GLU A 406 16.03 29.20 1.60
C GLU A 406 14.67 29.91 1.66
N LYS A 407 14.67 31.16 2.15
CA LYS A 407 13.45 31.98 2.19
C LYS A 407 13.18 32.56 0.80
N GLU A 408 11.96 32.40 0.33
CA GLU A 408 11.47 33.00 -0.90
C GLU A 408 10.77 34.35 -0.63
N PRO A 409 10.64 35.22 -1.63
CA PRO A 409 9.82 36.43 -1.53
C PRO A 409 8.37 36.08 -1.16
N ASN A 410 7.92 36.60 -0.02
CA ASN A 410 6.55 36.41 0.45
C ASN A 410 5.56 37.17 -0.45
N ILE A 411 4.45 36.51 -0.80
CA ILE A 411 3.38 37.12 -1.61
C ILE A 411 2.17 37.49 -0.75
N LEU A 412 1.93 36.78 0.36
CA LEU A 412 0.77 36.99 1.25
C LEU A 412 1.20 37.42 2.66
N PRO A 413 0.43 38.30 3.31
CA PRO A 413 0.70 38.72 4.70
C PRO A 413 0.55 37.54 5.66
N ASN A 414 1.33 37.54 6.76
CA ASN A 414 1.33 36.49 7.79
C ASN A 414 1.66 35.08 7.29
N THR A 415 2.36 34.97 6.16
CA THR A 415 2.82 33.69 5.61
C THR A 415 4.32 33.68 5.40
N SER A 416 4.88 32.49 5.25
CA SER A 416 6.24 32.28 4.74
C SER A 416 6.19 31.36 3.53
N LEU A 417 7.01 31.66 2.52
CA LEU A 417 7.37 30.72 1.47
C LEU A 417 8.85 30.36 1.60
N LYS A 418 9.17 29.07 1.56
CA LYS A 418 10.53 28.54 1.56
C LYS A 418 10.72 27.55 0.41
N VAL A 419 11.96 27.44 -0.08
CA VAL A 419 12.38 26.39 -1.01
C VAL A 419 13.44 25.52 -0.34
N GLY A 420 13.18 24.23 -0.25
CA GLY A 420 14.10 23.23 0.27
C GLY A 420 14.80 22.51 -0.88
N ARG A 421 16.11 22.31 -0.77
CA ARG A 421 16.89 21.48 -1.71
C ARG A 421 17.51 20.29 -0.97
N SER A 422 17.50 19.12 -1.62
CA SER A 422 18.26 17.95 -1.15
C SER A 422 19.75 18.25 -1.20
N LEU A 423 20.47 17.92 -0.12
CA LEU A 423 21.92 18.10 -0.03
C LEU A 423 22.72 16.99 -0.72
N ALA A 424 22.11 15.85 -0.99
CA ALA A 424 22.75 14.70 -1.62
C ALA A 424 21.74 13.99 -2.53
N PRO A 425 21.89 14.07 -3.87
CA PRO A 425 21.07 13.29 -4.78
C PRO A 425 21.33 11.80 -4.58
N GLU A 426 20.32 10.98 -4.84
CA GLU A 426 20.38 9.52 -4.67
C GLU A 426 21.47 8.89 -5.54
N THR A 427 21.66 9.41 -6.75
CA THR A 427 22.67 8.96 -7.71
C THR A 427 23.37 10.13 -8.37
N VAL A 428 24.71 10.07 -8.48
CA VAL A 428 25.50 11.09 -9.21
C VAL A 428 25.44 10.82 -10.72
N GLY A 429 25.01 11.80 -11.51
CA GLY A 429 25.05 11.74 -12.99
C GLY A 429 23.85 11.06 -13.67
N MET A 430 22.86 10.59 -12.92
CA MET A 430 21.57 10.19 -13.46
C MET A 430 20.53 11.21 -13.03
N VAL A 431 20.11 12.06 -13.98
CA VAL A 431 19.19 13.20 -13.78
C VAL A 431 19.41 13.80 -12.40
N ASP A 432 20.36 14.73 -12.28
CA ASP A 432 20.43 15.63 -11.12
C ASP A 432 19.12 16.42 -11.09
N VAL A 433 18.09 15.82 -10.51
CA VAL A 433 16.85 16.50 -10.26
C VAL A 433 17.22 17.40 -9.09
N ASP A 434 17.45 18.69 -9.38
CA ASP A 434 17.38 19.78 -8.42
C ASP A 434 15.93 19.81 -7.88
N LEU A 435 15.56 18.75 -7.15
CA LEU A 435 14.27 18.49 -6.56
C LEU A 435 14.09 19.54 -5.48
N LYS A 436 13.44 20.62 -5.89
CA LYS A 436 13.04 21.71 -5.02
C LYS A 436 11.71 21.36 -4.40
N LEU A 437 11.65 21.43 -3.09
CA LEU A 437 10.41 21.36 -2.35
C LEU A 437 10.02 22.77 -1.90
N PHE A 438 8.96 23.32 -2.47
CA PHE A 438 8.38 24.58 -2.03
C PHE A 438 7.41 24.33 -0.89
N VAL A 439 7.54 25.13 0.18
CA VAL A 439 6.71 25.06 1.38
C VAL A 439 6.15 26.44 1.70
N MET A 440 4.83 26.58 1.59
CA MET A 440 4.11 27.79 1.99
C MET A 440 3.30 27.51 3.26
N TYR A 441 3.42 28.34 4.29
CA TYR A 441 2.71 28.12 5.54
C TYR A 441 2.33 29.40 6.27
N ASP A 442 1.29 29.29 7.10
CA ASP A 442 0.81 30.36 7.96
C ASP A 442 1.71 30.57 9.18
N HIS A 443 1.87 31.83 9.59
CA HIS A 443 2.47 32.15 10.89
C HIS A 443 1.45 31.92 12.01
N LEU A 444 1.82 31.08 12.97
CA LEU A 444 1.02 30.86 14.17
C LEU A 444 1.16 32.09 15.11
N PRO A 445 0.04 32.72 15.53
CA PRO A 445 0.09 33.82 16.48
C PRO A 445 0.45 33.33 17.89
N LYS A 446 1.03 34.18 18.74
CA LYS A 446 1.37 33.81 20.13
C LYS A 446 0.15 33.45 20.98
N THR A 447 -0.98 34.09 20.72
CA THR A 447 -2.23 33.89 21.47
C THR A 447 -3.46 33.93 20.56
N LEU A 448 -4.48 33.17 20.93
CA LEU A 448 -5.81 33.19 20.32
C LEU A 448 -6.84 33.65 21.36
N LYS A 449 -7.73 34.54 20.95
CA LYS A 449 -8.78 35.12 21.80
C LYS A 449 -10.16 34.78 21.23
N PRO A 450 -10.86 33.78 21.79
CA PRO A 450 -12.22 33.45 21.37
C PRO A 450 -13.17 34.59 21.73
N SER A 451 -14.09 34.91 20.81
CA SER A 451 -15.03 36.03 20.99
C SER A 451 -16.50 35.62 20.91
N LYS A 452 -16.80 34.40 20.44
CA LYS A 452 -18.17 33.88 20.23
C LYS A 452 -18.40 32.58 20.99
N LYS A 453 -19.59 31.99 20.84
CA LYS A 453 -19.91 30.66 21.37
C LYS A 453 -18.97 29.58 20.79
N ILE A 454 -18.66 29.70 19.50
CA ILE A 454 -17.67 28.87 18.81
C ILE A 454 -16.73 29.84 18.08
N SER A 455 -15.43 29.71 18.31
CA SER A 455 -14.39 30.43 17.56
C SER A 455 -13.44 29.41 16.95
N LYS A 456 -13.20 29.50 15.63
CA LYS A 456 -12.35 28.57 14.89
C LYS A 456 -11.18 29.32 14.24
N TRP A 457 -9.99 28.73 14.31
CA TRP A 457 -8.79 29.15 13.59
C TRP A 457 -8.31 28.01 12.71
N VAL A 458 -7.88 28.32 11.49
CA VAL A 458 -7.35 27.35 10.54
C VAL A 458 -5.95 27.80 10.13
N PHE A 459 -5.00 26.87 10.14
CA PHE A 459 -3.63 27.08 9.71
C PHE A 459 -3.30 26.09 8.60
N LEU A 460 -2.80 26.62 7.49
CA LEU A 460 -2.47 25.90 6.28
C LEU A 460 -0.97 25.78 6.11
N THR A 461 -0.56 24.62 5.61
CA THR A 461 0.76 24.40 5.01
C THR A 461 0.60 23.68 3.69
N SER A 462 1.14 24.26 2.62
CA SER A 462 1.18 23.71 1.27
C SER A 462 2.58 23.25 0.91
N TYR A 463 2.72 22.04 0.38
CA TYR A 463 3.97 21.46 -0.10
C TYR A 463 3.86 21.15 -1.60
N ALA A 464 4.85 21.49 -2.43
CA ALA A 464 4.87 21.06 -3.83
C ALA A 464 6.26 21.09 -4.45
N PHE A 465 6.45 20.38 -5.57
CA PHE A 465 7.70 20.38 -6.34
C PHE A 465 7.86 21.57 -7.31
N SER A 466 6.87 22.47 -7.37
CA SER A 466 6.97 23.74 -8.07
C SER A 466 6.34 24.87 -7.25
N ARG A 467 6.82 26.09 -7.49
CA ARG A 467 6.35 27.29 -6.79
C ARG A 467 4.88 27.56 -7.11
N GLU A 468 4.51 27.41 -8.38
CA GLU A 468 3.16 27.66 -8.89
C GLU A 468 2.15 26.71 -8.24
N GLU A 469 2.49 25.42 -8.15
CA GLU A 469 1.61 24.41 -7.57
C GLU A 469 1.46 24.60 -6.06
N CYS A 470 2.55 24.95 -5.37
CA CYS A 470 2.53 25.26 -3.93
C CYS A 470 1.57 26.43 -3.64
N LEU A 471 1.68 27.52 -4.40
CA LEU A 471 0.82 28.70 -4.29
C LEU A 471 -0.63 28.40 -4.67
N ARG A 472 -0.84 27.63 -5.75
CA ARG A 472 -2.18 27.25 -6.23
C ARG A 472 -2.92 26.45 -5.15
N SER A 473 -2.29 25.41 -4.61
CA SER A 473 -2.85 24.57 -3.57
C SER A 473 -3.10 25.33 -2.27
N TYR A 474 -2.19 26.22 -1.85
CA TYR A 474 -2.41 27.10 -0.70
C TYR A 474 -3.64 28.01 -0.90
N ASN A 475 -3.74 28.66 -2.06
CA ASN A 475 -4.87 29.55 -2.36
C ASN A 475 -6.19 28.79 -2.44
N MET A 476 -6.22 27.60 -3.04
CA MET A 476 -7.42 26.74 -3.01
C MET A 476 -7.86 26.43 -1.57
N GLY A 477 -6.92 26.08 -0.69
CA GLY A 477 -7.21 25.87 0.73
C GLY A 477 -7.79 27.10 1.41
N LYS A 478 -7.18 28.27 1.20
CA LYS A 478 -7.64 29.56 1.70
C LYS A 478 -9.06 29.89 1.23
N ASP A 479 -9.34 29.68 -0.06
CA ASP A 479 -10.64 30.00 -0.65
C ASP A 479 -11.72 29.04 -0.11
N MET A 480 -11.40 27.75 0.07
CA MET A 480 -12.30 26.76 0.70
C MET A 480 -12.58 27.07 2.18
N ILE A 481 -11.65 27.68 2.91
CA ILE A 481 -11.91 28.16 4.29
C ILE A 481 -12.99 29.25 4.30
N ALA A 482 -12.96 30.16 3.31
CA ALA A 482 -13.92 31.24 3.18
C ALA A 482 -15.25 30.79 2.53
N GLY A 483 -15.26 29.62 1.88
CA GLY A 483 -16.43 29.06 1.20
C GLY A 483 -17.53 28.58 2.15
N LYS A 484 -18.74 28.39 1.59
CA LYS A 484 -19.93 27.93 2.35
C LYS A 484 -19.79 26.49 2.84
N ASP A 485 -19.12 25.63 2.08
CA ASP A 485 -18.97 24.21 2.40
C ASP A 485 -17.86 23.97 3.44
N GLY A 486 -16.78 24.76 3.40
CA GLY A 486 -15.67 24.71 4.36
C GLY A 486 -14.64 23.61 4.09
N LEU A 487 -13.35 23.93 4.30
CA LEU A 487 -12.21 23.06 4.02
C LEU A 487 -12.24 21.68 4.71
N ILE A 488 -12.69 21.60 5.96
CA ILE A 488 -12.78 20.31 6.66
C ILE A 488 -13.87 19.42 6.04
N VAL A 489 -14.94 20.00 5.49
CA VAL A 489 -16.04 19.23 4.88
C VAL A 489 -15.60 18.59 3.58
N SER A 490 -14.85 19.30 2.71
CA SER A 490 -14.25 18.72 1.51
C SER A 490 -13.33 17.54 1.84
N HIS A 491 -12.45 17.70 2.83
CA HIS A 491 -11.61 16.59 3.30
C HIS A 491 -12.42 15.39 3.80
N VAL A 492 -13.42 15.62 4.66
CA VAL A 492 -14.25 14.55 5.22
C VAL A 492 -15.10 13.87 4.13
N ASN A 493 -15.59 14.63 3.14
CA ASN A 493 -16.32 14.08 2.00
C ASN A 493 -15.41 13.21 1.12
N ALA A 494 -14.16 13.63 0.87
CA ALA A 494 -13.21 12.82 0.13
C ALA A 494 -12.89 11.48 0.84
N TRP A 495 -12.80 11.46 2.17
CA TRP A 495 -12.71 10.21 2.92
C TRP A 495 -14.01 9.41 2.90
N LYS A 496 -15.16 10.09 2.98
CA LYS A 496 -16.47 9.46 2.88
C LYS A 496 -16.62 8.71 1.58
N GLU A 497 -16.20 9.27 0.44
CA GLU A 497 -16.24 8.57 -0.85
C GLU A 497 -15.54 7.21 -0.75
N ILE A 498 -14.32 7.15 -0.20
CA ILE A 498 -13.56 5.90 -0.06
C ILE A 498 -14.26 4.89 0.87
N TRP A 499 -14.98 5.38 1.88
CA TRP A 499 -15.76 4.57 2.81
C TRP A 499 -17.23 4.36 2.37
N LYS A 500 -17.63 4.73 1.15
CA LYS A 500 -19.01 4.49 0.68
C LYS A 500 -19.27 3.02 0.36
N SER A 501 -20.55 2.67 0.30
CA SER A 501 -20.96 1.39 -0.30
C SER A 501 -20.55 1.37 -1.76
N GLY A 502 -19.81 0.33 -2.17
CA GLY A 502 -19.24 0.21 -3.51
C GLY A 502 -17.76 0.59 -3.62
N GLU A 503 -17.15 1.10 -2.54
CA GLU A 503 -15.71 1.35 -2.43
C GLU A 503 -15.15 0.39 -1.37
N GLY A 504 -14.21 -0.46 -1.76
CA GLY A 504 -13.87 -1.71 -1.10
C GLY A 504 -13.59 -1.65 0.42
N ARG A 505 -14.36 -2.38 1.23
CA ARG A 505 -14.07 -2.57 2.68
C ARG A 505 -14.68 -3.85 3.26
N VAL A 506 -14.35 -4.18 4.51
CA VAL A 506 -14.90 -5.33 5.22
C VAL A 506 -15.54 -4.90 6.54
N ASP A 507 -16.85 -5.14 6.65
CA ASP A 507 -17.63 -4.95 7.87
C ASP A 507 -17.80 -6.30 8.58
N ILE A 508 -17.58 -6.35 9.90
CA ILE A 508 -17.69 -7.58 10.69
C ILE A 508 -18.66 -7.33 11.86
N GLU A 509 -19.73 -8.10 11.91
CA GLU A 509 -20.64 -8.15 13.05
C GLU A 509 -20.14 -9.21 14.03
N VAL A 510 -20.10 -8.91 15.32
CA VAL A 510 -19.56 -9.82 16.36
C VAL A 510 -20.67 -10.46 17.18
N LYS A 511 -20.44 -11.68 17.68
CA LYS A 511 -21.39 -12.42 18.52
C LYS A 511 -21.50 -11.80 19.93
N GLY A 512 -22.74 -11.66 20.42
CA GLY A 512 -23.08 -11.20 21.77
C GLY A 512 -23.38 -9.71 21.90
N ASP A 513 -24.27 -9.36 22.84
CA ASP A 513 -24.81 -7.98 23.02
C ASP A 513 -23.79 -6.96 23.56
N LYS A 514 -22.59 -7.41 23.94
CA LYS A 514 -21.49 -6.54 24.39
C LYS A 514 -20.22 -6.92 23.65
N ALA A 515 -19.86 -6.12 22.65
CA ALA A 515 -18.51 -6.07 22.13
C ALA A 515 -17.56 -5.66 23.27
N ASN A 516 -17.02 -6.64 24.00
CA ASN A 516 -15.90 -6.39 24.90
C ASN A 516 -14.64 -6.05 24.07
N ASN A 517 -13.61 -5.51 24.72
CA ASN A 517 -12.39 -5.08 24.01
C ASN A 517 -11.81 -6.17 23.10
N TYR A 518 -11.90 -7.45 23.50
CA TYR A 518 -11.42 -8.58 22.71
C TYR A 518 -12.24 -8.76 21.43
N ASN A 519 -13.57 -8.91 21.53
CA ASN A 519 -14.46 -9.11 20.38
C ASN A 519 -14.41 -7.92 19.41
N SER A 520 -14.19 -6.70 19.89
CA SER A 520 -14.04 -5.52 19.03
C SER A 520 -12.70 -5.39 18.32
N THR A 521 -11.69 -6.21 18.67
CA THR A 521 -10.32 -6.06 18.16
C THR A 521 -10.25 -6.33 16.67
N LEU A 522 -10.82 -7.45 16.18
CA LEU A 522 -10.77 -7.80 14.76
C LEU A 522 -11.42 -6.71 13.86
N PRO A 523 -12.67 -6.27 14.07
CA PRO A 523 -13.25 -5.17 13.29
C PRO A 523 -12.39 -3.90 13.35
N SER A 524 -11.87 -3.55 14.53
CA SER A 524 -11.03 -2.36 14.71
C SER A 524 -9.75 -2.42 13.90
N VAL A 525 -9.09 -3.58 13.89
CA VAL A 525 -7.87 -3.84 13.12
C VAL A 525 -8.15 -3.79 11.62
N MET A 526 -9.31 -4.29 11.15
CA MET A 526 -9.69 -4.19 9.73
C MET A 526 -9.78 -2.73 9.28
N TYR A 527 -10.50 -1.90 10.04
CA TYR A 527 -10.65 -0.48 9.72
C TYR A 527 -9.34 0.30 9.81
N SER A 528 -8.53 0.06 10.85
CA SER A 528 -7.23 0.72 10.97
C SER A 528 -6.26 0.32 9.87
N SER A 529 -6.17 -0.97 9.55
CA SER A 529 -5.27 -1.49 8.50
C SER A 529 -5.60 -0.87 7.15
N LEU A 530 -6.88 -0.86 6.77
CA LEU A 530 -7.32 -0.27 5.51
C LEU A 530 -7.08 1.25 5.49
N TYR A 531 -7.33 1.96 6.60
CA TYR A 531 -7.02 3.39 6.71
C TYR A 531 -5.53 3.69 6.51
N TYR A 532 -4.63 3.01 7.22
CA TYR A 532 -3.19 3.30 7.14
C TYR A 532 -2.62 3.00 5.75
N ILE A 533 -3.12 1.95 5.09
CA ILE A 533 -2.85 1.66 3.67
C ILE A 533 -3.32 2.82 2.78
N LEU A 534 -4.60 3.18 2.85
CA LEU A 534 -5.20 4.20 1.98
C LEU A 534 -4.61 5.60 2.21
N SER A 535 -4.20 5.90 3.44
CA SER A 535 -3.52 7.15 3.80
C SER A 535 -2.11 7.26 3.22
N SER A 536 -1.51 6.13 2.83
CA SER A 536 -0.20 6.07 2.15
C SER A 536 -0.32 6.07 0.62
N LEU A 537 -1.54 6.05 0.08
CA LEU A 537 -1.82 5.98 -1.36
C LEU A 537 -2.48 7.27 -1.85
N PRO A 538 -2.05 7.83 -3.01
CA PRO A 538 -2.71 8.98 -3.59
C PRO A 538 -4.02 8.55 -4.26
N LEU A 539 -5.05 9.39 -4.20
CA LEU A 539 -6.35 9.12 -4.85
C LEU A 539 -6.22 8.96 -6.37
N GLN A 540 -5.32 9.72 -6.97
CA GLN A 540 -5.00 9.67 -8.39
C GLN A 540 -3.50 9.53 -8.54
N PHE A 541 -3.05 8.92 -9.64
CA PHE A 541 -1.62 8.80 -9.90
C PHE A 541 -0.95 10.18 -9.94
N SER A 542 0.15 10.33 -9.21
CA SER A 542 0.99 11.53 -9.21
C SER A 542 2.38 11.15 -9.73
N PRO A 543 3.04 11.99 -10.55
CA PRO A 543 4.42 11.76 -10.98
C PRO A 543 5.43 11.62 -9.82
N SER A 544 5.11 12.17 -8.64
CA SER A 544 5.95 12.05 -7.45
C SER A 544 5.69 10.77 -6.64
N PHE A 545 4.72 9.95 -7.04
CA PHE A 545 4.40 8.70 -6.36
C PHE A 545 5.27 7.58 -6.92
N VAL A 546 6.14 7.04 -6.06
CA VAL A 546 7.13 6.01 -6.42
C VAL A 546 6.84 4.66 -5.75
N GLY A 547 5.64 4.50 -5.19
CA GLY A 547 5.19 3.31 -4.49
C GLY A 547 4.99 3.52 -2.99
N VAL A 548 4.61 2.45 -2.30
CA VAL A 548 4.37 2.41 -0.85
C VAL A 548 5.47 1.59 -0.18
N SER A 549 6.21 2.23 0.72
CA SER A 549 7.23 1.57 1.53
C SER A 549 6.63 0.71 2.64
N THR A 550 7.42 -0.20 3.20
CA THR A 550 7.03 -1.10 4.29
C THR A 550 6.43 -0.37 5.50
N SER A 551 6.95 0.82 5.86
CA SER A 551 6.43 1.66 6.96
C SER A 551 5.37 2.69 6.53
N GLY A 552 4.92 2.66 5.28
CA GLY A 552 4.02 3.65 4.70
C GLY A 552 4.65 5.04 4.53
N LEU A 553 3.81 6.06 4.28
CA LEU A 553 4.23 7.44 3.99
C LEU A 553 4.75 8.26 5.21
N PRO A 554 4.18 8.13 6.43
CA PRO A 554 4.49 9.05 7.54
C PRO A 554 5.88 8.95 8.19
N TYR A 555 6.68 7.96 7.80
CA TYR A 555 7.99 7.68 8.36
C TYR A 555 9.10 7.94 7.32
N GLY A 556 10.30 8.24 7.81
CA GLY A 556 11.48 8.63 7.03
C GLY A 556 12.66 8.92 7.95
N GLY A 557 13.79 9.33 7.37
CA GLY A 557 15.05 9.50 8.08
C GLY A 557 16.00 8.28 8.01
N PRO A 558 17.29 8.46 8.34
CA PRO A 558 18.33 7.45 8.14
C PRO A 558 18.23 6.25 9.08
N HIS A 559 17.53 6.39 10.21
CA HIS A 559 17.38 5.35 11.23
C HIS A 559 16.13 4.47 11.05
N MET A 560 15.30 4.74 10.04
CA MET A 560 14.12 3.90 9.78
C MET A 560 14.53 2.57 9.16
N PRO A 561 13.92 1.44 9.56
CA PRO A 561 14.11 0.17 8.85
C PRO A 561 13.79 0.32 7.37
N ILE A 562 14.64 -0.23 6.52
CA ILE A 562 14.54 -0.15 5.05
C ILE A 562 14.49 1.32 4.55
N ARG A 563 14.77 2.32 5.41
CA ARG A 563 14.85 3.75 5.10
C ARG A 563 13.63 4.30 4.32
N SER A 564 12.46 3.71 4.54
CA SER A 564 11.19 4.02 3.84
C SER A 564 11.25 3.83 2.32
N ARG A 565 11.96 2.78 1.88
CA ARG A 565 12.04 2.34 0.48
C ARG A 565 10.96 1.32 0.14
N VAL A 566 10.72 1.16 -1.16
CA VAL A 566 9.73 0.24 -1.73
C VAL A 566 10.41 -1.09 -2.06
N THR A 567 9.82 -2.19 -1.60
CA THR A 567 10.28 -3.57 -1.83
C THR A 567 9.24 -4.34 -2.65
N ALA A 568 9.49 -5.61 -2.97
CA ALA A 568 8.53 -6.50 -3.61
C ALA A 568 7.30 -6.83 -2.72
N GLU A 569 7.32 -6.47 -1.42
CA GLU A 569 6.17 -6.63 -0.53
C GLU A 569 4.95 -5.83 -1.04
N GLN A 570 5.19 -4.74 -1.78
CA GLN A 570 4.14 -3.98 -2.47
C GLN A 570 3.37 -4.85 -3.46
N GLU A 571 4.05 -5.63 -4.29
CA GLU A 571 3.42 -6.50 -5.29
C GLU A 571 2.86 -7.78 -4.67
N LEU A 572 3.52 -8.34 -3.66
CA LEU A 572 3.11 -9.63 -3.07
C LEU A 572 1.99 -9.52 -2.04
N PHE A 573 1.94 -8.44 -1.26
CA PHE A 573 0.95 -8.29 -0.17
C PHE A 573 -0.04 -7.16 -0.44
N LEU A 574 0.43 -5.98 -0.83
CA LEU A 574 -0.46 -4.84 -0.99
C LEU A 574 -1.30 -4.92 -2.28
N SER A 575 -0.69 -5.27 -3.41
CA SER A 575 -1.35 -5.28 -4.72
C SER A 575 -2.55 -6.24 -4.81
N PRO A 576 -2.48 -7.52 -4.35
CA PRO A 576 -3.59 -8.45 -4.47
C PRO A 576 -4.82 -8.01 -3.64
N LEU A 577 -4.58 -7.34 -2.50
CA LEU A 577 -5.63 -6.76 -1.69
C LEU A 577 -6.31 -5.58 -2.40
N LEU A 578 -5.51 -4.60 -2.84
CA LEU A 578 -6.05 -3.43 -3.53
C LEU A 578 -6.73 -3.81 -4.84
N LEU A 579 -6.28 -4.86 -5.52
CA LEU A 579 -6.90 -5.28 -6.76
C LEU A 579 -8.38 -5.65 -6.59
N LEU A 580 -8.74 -6.28 -5.46
CA LEU A 580 -10.12 -6.69 -5.17
C LEU A 580 -10.98 -5.53 -4.64
N LEU A 581 -10.37 -4.57 -3.94
CA LEU A 581 -11.09 -3.50 -3.23
C LEU A 581 -11.09 -2.16 -3.97
N HIS A 582 -9.98 -1.83 -4.61
CA HIS A 582 -9.68 -0.55 -5.24
C HIS A 582 -8.72 -0.73 -6.44
N PRO A 583 -9.16 -1.36 -7.55
CA PRO A 583 -8.29 -1.67 -8.70
C PRO A 583 -7.60 -0.43 -9.29
N GLY A 584 -8.22 0.75 -9.23
CA GLY A 584 -7.58 2.02 -9.62
C GLY A 584 -6.37 2.40 -8.76
N LEU A 585 -6.40 2.10 -7.46
CA LEU A 585 -5.25 2.30 -6.57
C LEU A 585 -4.15 1.24 -6.80
N GLN A 586 -4.53 0.01 -7.15
CA GLN A 586 -3.54 -0.99 -7.59
C GLN A 586 -2.86 -0.55 -8.89
N LEU A 587 -3.62 0.03 -9.84
CA LEU A 587 -3.04 0.59 -11.07
C LEU A 587 -2.02 1.70 -10.75
N ASN A 588 -2.29 2.55 -9.75
CA ASN A 588 -1.32 3.55 -9.30
C ASN A 588 0.00 2.91 -8.84
N LEU A 589 -0.03 1.74 -8.18
CA LEU A 589 1.19 0.98 -7.82
C LEU A 589 1.95 0.53 -9.08
N LEU A 590 1.26 -0.02 -10.08
CA LEU A 590 1.90 -0.44 -11.33
C LEU A 590 2.49 0.75 -12.10
N LEU A 591 1.78 1.87 -12.16
CA LEU A 591 2.28 3.09 -12.80
C LEU A 591 3.49 3.68 -12.06
N SER A 592 3.59 3.49 -10.74
CA SER A 592 4.78 3.89 -9.98
C SER A 592 6.04 3.11 -10.43
N ARG A 593 5.90 1.83 -10.80
CA ARG A 593 7.00 1.02 -11.35
C ARG A 593 7.42 1.50 -12.75
N ARG A 594 6.48 1.98 -13.56
CA ARG A 594 6.80 2.65 -14.84
C ARG A 594 7.50 3.99 -14.62
N GLN A 595 7.09 4.77 -13.62
CA GLN A 595 7.68 6.08 -13.33
C GLN A 595 9.20 6.00 -13.07
N ILE A 596 9.65 4.92 -12.43
CA ILE A 596 11.06 4.70 -12.06
C ILE A 596 11.82 3.77 -13.04
N LEU A 597 11.27 3.53 -14.23
CA LEU A 597 11.81 2.56 -15.18
C LEU A 597 13.25 2.85 -15.61
N SER A 598 13.64 4.13 -15.68
CA SER A 598 15.02 4.53 -15.98
C SER A 598 16.02 4.02 -14.96
N GLY A 599 15.68 4.02 -13.67
CA GLY A 599 16.53 3.46 -12.63
C GLY A 599 16.67 1.95 -12.75
N ALA A 600 15.59 1.26 -13.11
CA ALA A 600 15.60 -0.18 -13.32
C ALA A 600 16.44 -0.60 -14.56
N PHE A 601 16.44 0.20 -15.62
CA PHE A 601 17.40 0.03 -16.74
C PHE A 601 18.84 0.28 -16.29
N LYS A 602 19.08 1.27 -15.43
CA LYS A 602 20.43 1.50 -14.90
C LYS A 602 20.91 0.32 -14.07
N ASN A 603 20.06 -0.26 -13.24
CA ASN A 603 20.42 -1.46 -12.46
C ASN A 603 20.86 -2.60 -13.39
N ALA A 604 20.16 -2.79 -14.52
CA ALA A 604 20.55 -3.76 -15.53
C ALA A 604 21.93 -3.43 -16.12
N GLU A 605 22.15 -2.18 -16.53
CA GLU A 605 23.44 -1.70 -17.07
C GLU A 605 24.61 -1.91 -16.09
N LEU A 606 24.44 -1.48 -14.83
CA LEU A 606 25.45 -1.60 -13.78
C LEU A 606 25.82 -3.05 -13.48
N ASN A 607 24.86 -3.97 -13.61
CA ASN A 607 25.05 -5.40 -13.40
C ASN A 607 25.29 -6.19 -14.71
N LYS A 608 25.51 -5.50 -15.84
CA LYS A 608 25.72 -6.12 -17.17
C LYS A 608 24.61 -7.11 -17.56
N GLN A 609 23.38 -6.83 -17.16
CA GLN A 609 22.18 -7.58 -17.52
C GLN A 609 21.45 -6.91 -18.69
N ARG A 610 20.66 -7.70 -19.41
CA ARG A 610 19.69 -7.19 -20.39
C ARG A 610 18.33 -7.01 -19.73
N GLY A 611 17.44 -6.27 -20.39
CA GLY A 611 16.08 -6.06 -19.90
C GLY A 611 15.99 -5.08 -18.72
N VAL A 612 15.01 -5.28 -17.85
CA VAL A 612 14.69 -4.42 -16.70
C VAL A 612 14.93 -5.14 -15.39
N VAL A 613 15.77 -4.56 -14.54
CA VAL A 613 16.09 -5.06 -13.20
C VAL A 613 15.56 -4.08 -12.16
N TYR A 614 14.41 -4.39 -11.55
CA TYR A 614 13.93 -3.60 -10.43
C TYR A 614 14.82 -3.78 -9.21
N ALA A 615 15.04 -2.68 -8.48
CA ALA A 615 15.77 -2.67 -7.23
C ALA A 615 15.09 -3.52 -6.17
N PHE A 616 15.88 -4.28 -5.40
CA PHE A 616 15.41 -4.98 -4.20
C PHE A 616 14.89 -3.98 -3.16
N GLU A 617 15.60 -2.86 -2.99
CA GLU A 617 15.14 -1.69 -2.24
C GLU A 617 15.15 -0.46 -3.15
N SER A 618 13.96 0.01 -3.53
CA SER A 618 13.80 1.15 -4.43
C SER A 618 13.44 2.43 -3.68
N ALA A 619 14.14 3.52 -3.96
CA ALA A 619 13.74 4.87 -3.55
C ALA A 619 13.19 5.66 -4.76
N TYR A 620 13.49 6.96 -4.92
CA TYR A 620 12.80 7.80 -5.92
C TYR A 620 13.33 7.66 -7.34
N THR A 621 14.59 7.25 -7.53
CA THR A 621 15.16 7.10 -8.88
C THR A 621 14.86 5.74 -9.51
N GLY A 622 14.56 4.74 -8.68
CA GLY A 622 14.45 3.33 -9.08
C GLY A 622 15.77 2.56 -9.13
N VAL A 623 16.89 3.22 -8.83
CA VAL A 623 18.19 2.54 -8.71
C VAL A 623 18.24 1.70 -7.43
N GLU A 624 19.05 0.65 -7.42
CA GLU A 624 19.26 -0.20 -6.25
C GLU A 624 19.85 0.59 -5.07
N MET A 625 19.15 0.57 -3.95
CA MET A 625 19.57 1.24 -2.71
C MET A 625 20.04 0.25 -1.64
N ASN A 626 19.91 -1.05 -1.86
CA ASN A 626 20.52 -2.03 -0.96
C ASN A 626 22.04 -1.89 -0.96
N ALA A 627 22.73 -2.10 0.16
CA ALA A 627 24.20 -2.00 0.21
C ALA A 627 24.89 -2.93 -0.81
N ASN A 628 24.27 -4.07 -1.12
CA ASN A 628 24.67 -4.93 -2.23
C ASN A 628 23.96 -4.50 -3.53
N MET A 629 24.67 -3.78 -4.41
CA MET A 629 24.15 -3.29 -5.71
C MET A 629 23.69 -4.39 -6.69
N SER A 630 24.08 -5.66 -6.45
CA SER A 630 23.64 -6.80 -7.25
C SER A 630 22.40 -7.49 -6.68
N ARG A 631 21.85 -7.00 -5.56
CA ARG A 631 20.75 -7.65 -4.86
C ARG A 631 19.52 -7.83 -5.75
N GLY A 632 19.10 -6.80 -6.49
CA GLY A 632 18.00 -6.91 -7.45
C GLY A 632 18.18 -7.97 -8.54
N VAL A 633 19.43 -8.27 -8.94
CA VAL A 633 19.72 -9.32 -9.94
C VAL A 633 19.56 -10.72 -9.36
N PHE A 634 20.00 -10.92 -8.12
CA PHE A 634 19.93 -12.23 -7.46
C PHE A 634 18.58 -12.49 -6.78
N SER A 635 17.81 -11.44 -6.47
CA SER A 635 16.42 -11.56 -6.02
C SER A 635 15.46 -11.36 -7.20
N SER A 636 15.55 -12.23 -8.21
CA SER A 636 14.83 -12.10 -9.50
C SER A 636 13.31 -12.06 -9.33
N TYR A 637 12.79 -12.61 -8.22
CA TYR A 637 11.38 -12.50 -7.83
C TYR A 637 10.89 -11.05 -7.73
N THR A 638 11.78 -10.08 -7.49
CA THR A 638 11.45 -8.65 -7.42
C THR A 638 10.86 -8.18 -8.75
N SER A 639 11.61 -8.32 -9.85
CA SER A 639 11.10 -7.98 -11.19
C SER A 639 9.94 -8.88 -11.60
N ALA A 640 9.98 -10.17 -11.26
CA ALA A 640 8.92 -11.11 -11.60
C ALA A 640 7.58 -10.77 -10.91
N SER A 641 7.61 -10.27 -9.68
CA SER A 641 6.42 -9.87 -8.91
C SER A 641 5.67 -8.69 -9.55
N VAL A 642 6.39 -7.76 -10.20
CA VAL A 642 5.79 -6.66 -10.98
C VAL A 642 5.01 -7.22 -12.17
N SER A 643 5.61 -8.15 -12.93
CA SER A 643 4.92 -8.82 -14.03
C SER A 643 3.72 -9.64 -13.54
N PHE A 644 3.84 -10.33 -12.41
CA PHE A 644 2.74 -11.08 -11.81
C PHE A 644 1.59 -10.16 -11.37
N SER A 645 1.89 -8.98 -10.81
CA SER A 645 0.88 -7.98 -10.43
C SER A 645 0.14 -7.43 -11.66
N ILE A 646 0.83 -7.25 -12.80
CA ILE A 646 0.20 -6.92 -14.09
C ILE A 646 -0.73 -8.05 -14.56
N LEU A 647 -0.27 -9.31 -14.47
CA LEU A 647 -1.07 -10.47 -14.85
C LEU A 647 -2.35 -10.57 -14.01
N GLN A 648 -2.24 -10.39 -12.70
CA GLN A 648 -3.41 -10.35 -11.82
C GLN A 648 -4.35 -9.20 -12.18
N TYR A 649 -3.83 -8.00 -12.46
CA TYR A 649 -4.64 -6.87 -12.90
C TYR A 649 -5.48 -7.23 -14.14
N ILE A 650 -4.86 -7.83 -15.16
CA ILE A 650 -5.57 -8.28 -16.37
C ILE A 650 -6.68 -9.28 -16.01
N TYR A 651 -6.41 -10.26 -15.15
CA TYR A 651 -7.42 -11.25 -14.75
C TYR A 651 -8.59 -10.64 -13.98
N ALA A 652 -8.35 -9.60 -13.18
CA ALA A 652 -9.37 -8.97 -12.38
C ALA A 652 -10.16 -7.89 -13.13
N THR A 653 -9.56 -7.19 -14.09
CA THR A 653 -10.19 -6.02 -14.74
C THR A 653 -10.48 -6.23 -16.22
N ASN A 654 -9.77 -7.15 -16.87
CA ASN A 654 -9.73 -7.30 -18.33
C ASN A 654 -9.39 -5.99 -19.08
N ASP A 655 -8.74 -5.04 -18.39
CA ASP A 655 -8.31 -3.74 -18.94
C ASP A 655 -6.97 -3.88 -19.68
N THR A 656 -7.01 -4.60 -20.80
CA THR A 656 -5.84 -4.81 -21.65
C THR A 656 -5.36 -3.52 -22.29
N ASP A 657 -6.26 -2.58 -22.61
CA ASP A 657 -5.90 -1.32 -23.28
C ASP A 657 -4.99 -0.43 -22.42
N THR A 658 -5.27 -0.35 -21.11
CA THR A 658 -4.38 0.36 -20.18
C THR A 658 -3.04 -0.34 -20.06
N ILE A 659 -3.02 -1.67 -19.97
CA ILE A 659 -1.75 -2.42 -19.96
C ILE A 659 -0.98 -2.18 -21.26
N GLU A 660 -1.65 -2.17 -22.40
CA GLU A 660 -1.03 -1.99 -23.70
C GLU A 660 -0.42 -0.60 -23.86
N SER A 661 -1.19 0.44 -23.57
CA SER A 661 -0.75 1.83 -23.69
C SER A 661 0.28 2.23 -22.63
N LYS A 662 0.17 1.69 -21.41
CA LYS A 662 0.97 2.15 -20.27
C LYS A 662 2.02 1.16 -19.77
N LEU A 663 1.96 -0.13 -20.05
CA LEU A 663 2.83 -1.12 -19.38
C LEU A 663 3.38 -2.22 -20.31
N SER A 664 2.98 -2.30 -21.58
CA SER A 664 3.38 -3.39 -22.49
C SER A 664 4.90 -3.51 -22.68
N GLY A 665 5.59 -2.40 -22.89
CA GLY A 665 7.04 -2.38 -23.02
C GLY A 665 7.75 -2.86 -21.75
N LEU A 666 7.15 -2.66 -20.58
CA LEU A 666 7.72 -3.10 -19.31
C LEU A 666 7.77 -4.63 -19.21
N VAL A 667 6.68 -5.29 -19.59
CA VAL A 667 6.52 -6.75 -19.50
C VAL A 667 7.59 -7.48 -20.30
N SER A 668 7.81 -7.12 -21.57
CA SER A 668 8.82 -7.77 -22.40
C SER A 668 10.25 -7.56 -21.89
N ASN A 669 10.56 -6.37 -21.38
CA ASN A 669 11.89 -6.09 -20.83
C ASN A 669 12.15 -6.85 -19.52
N ILE A 670 11.13 -7.06 -18.67
CA ILE A 670 11.27 -7.92 -17.49
C ILE A 670 11.56 -9.36 -17.92
N SER A 671 10.82 -9.90 -18.89
CA SER A 671 11.04 -11.27 -19.38
C SER A 671 12.45 -11.45 -19.97
N GLU A 672 12.98 -10.45 -20.68
CA GLU A 672 14.34 -10.50 -21.23
C GLU A 672 15.40 -10.58 -20.12
N PHE A 673 15.24 -9.85 -19.02
CA PHE A 673 16.08 -9.99 -17.84
C PHE A 673 15.98 -11.41 -17.25
N LEU A 674 14.76 -11.90 -17.02
CA LEU A 674 14.55 -13.19 -16.37
C LEU A 674 15.13 -14.36 -17.19
N GLN A 675 15.13 -14.28 -18.52
CA GLN A 675 15.80 -15.24 -19.38
C GLN A 675 17.32 -15.32 -19.16
N THR A 676 17.98 -14.22 -18.77
CA THR A 676 19.42 -14.26 -18.46
C THR A 676 19.72 -15.06 -17.19
N ARG A 677 18.71 -15.27 -16.33
CA ARG A 677 18.80 -16.02 -15.07
C ARG A 677 18.59 -17.52 -15.25
N MET A 678 17.87 -17.92 -16.30
CA MET A 678 17.48 -19.30 -16.59
C MET A 678 18.65 -20.14 -17.14
N ARG A 679 18.79 -21.39 -16.69
CA ARG A 679 19.79 -22.35 -17.17
C ARG A 679 19.15 -23.70 -17.47
N ILE A 680 19.44 -24.28 -18.63
CA ILE A 680 18.98 -25.64 -18.96
C ILE A 680 19.80 -26.64 -18.15
N ASN A 681 19.11 -27.49 -17.41
CA ASN A 681 19.67 -28.65 -16.73
C ASN A 681 19.88 -29.76 -17.77
N SER A 682 21.12 -30.19 -17.96
CA SER A 682 21.48 -31.20 -18.96
C SER A 682 20.90 -32.58 -18.68
N ASP A 683 20.54 -32.86 -17.43
CA ASP A 683 20.22 -34.21 -16.98
C ASP A 683 18.73 -34.52 -17.14
N ASN A 684 17.87 -33.51 -16.95
CA ASN A 684 16.42 -33.65 -17.02
C ASN A 684 15.75 -32.73 -18.05
N PHE A 685 16.53 -31.90 -18.76
CA PHE A 685 16.08 -30.90 -19.73
C PHE A 685 15.09 -29.85 -19.19
N LYS A 686 14.99 -29.72 -17.85
CA LYS A 686 14.27 -28.64 -17.19
C LYS A 686 15.14 -27.38 -17.15
N ILE A 687 14.50 -26.27 -16.82
CA ILE A 687 15.15 -24.98 -16.68
C ILE A 687 15.25 -24.63 -15.19
N ASP A 688 16.47 -24.63 -14.70
CA ASP A 688 16.81 -24.23 -13.34
C ASP A 688 17.12 -22.73 -13.28
N ILE A 689 16.90 -22.14 -12.11
CA ILE A 689 17.21 -20.74 -11.83
C ILE A 689 18.23 -20.73 -10.68
N PRO A 690 19.55 -20.76 -10.99
CA PRO A 690 20.61 -20.83 -10.00
C PRO A 690 21.04 -19.45 -9.49
N ASN A 691 21.71 -19.46 -8.34
CA ASN A 691 22.27 -18.29 -7.66
C ASN A 691 21.20 -17.27 -7.25
N GLU A 692 20.04 -17.73 -6.83
CA GLU A 692 18.97 -16.85 -6.35
C GLU A 692 19.12 -16.55 -4.86
N ILE A 693 18.67 -15.37 -4.47
CA ILE A 693 18.38 -15.03 -3.09
C ILE A 693 16.86 -14.96 -2.97
N PRO A 694 16.22 -15.96 -2.33
CA PRO A 694 14.78 -16.11 -2.33
C PRO A 694 14.10 -15.08 -1.42
N PHE A 695 12.77 -15.12 -1.37
CA PHE A 695 12.00 -14.27 -0.47
C PHE A 695 12.40 -14.51 1.00
N ASP A 696 12.61 -15.78 1.37
CA ASP A 696 13.29 -16.12 2.62
C ASP A 696 14.80 -15.87 2.52
N SER A 697 15.17 -14.59 2.68
CA SER A 697 16.54 -14.11 2.55
C SER A 697 17.57 -14.65 3.58
N SER A 698 17.21 -15.61 4.44
CA SER A 698 18.17 -16.28 5.35
C SER A 698 18.96 -17.34 4.61
N HIS A 699 18.53 -17.68 3.40
CA HIS A 699 19.23 -18.54 2.47
C HIS A 699 19.66 -17.73 1.26
N GLY A 700 20.61 -18.28 0.51
CA GLY A 700 21.16 -17.66 -0.69
C GLY A 700 22.69 -17.69 -0.69
N PRO A 701 23.34 -17.88 -1.86
CA PRO A 701 22.73 -18.24 -3.13
C PRO A 701 22.15 -19.68 -3.09
N ILE A 702 20.96 -19.87 -3.66
CA ILE A 702 20.30 -21.18 -3.80
C ILE A 702 19.91 -21.44 -5.26
N THR A 703 19.48 -22.65 -5.56
CA THR A 703 18.87 -23.01 -6.84
C THR A 703 17.39 -23.35 -6.65
N ASN A 704 16.53 -22.82 -7.53
CA ASN A 704 15.10 -23.16 -7.62
C ASN A 704 14.28 -22.92 -6.34
N SER A 705 14.13 -21.66 -5.92
CA SER A 705 13.06 -21.30 -4.96
C SER A 705 11.69 -21.45 -5.63
N PRO A 706 10.75 -22.21 -5.03
CA PRO A 706 9.44 -22.42 -5.64
C PRO A 706 8.65 -21.14 -5.88
N LEU A 707 8.67 -20.19 -4.94
CA LEU A 707 8.00 -18.90 -5.12
C LEU A 707 8.62 -18.11 -6.29
N SER A 708 9.95 -18.00 -6.33
CA SER A 708 10.66 -17.31 -7.40
C SER A 708 10.35 -17.93 -8.76
N ASN A 709 10.43 -19.26 -8.86
CA ASN A 709 10.21 -19.99 -10.11
C ASN A 709 8.77 -19.82 -10.60
N ALA A 710 7.77 -19.87 -9.71
CA ALA A 710 6.37 -19.65 -10.07
C ALA A 710 6.09 -18.22 -10.57
N LEU A 711 6.70 -17.21 -9.95
CA LEU A 711 6.62 -15.81 -10.38
C LEU A 711 7.30 -15.61 -11.73
N ILE A 712 8.49 -16.19 -11.92
CA ILE A 712 9.25 -16.09 -13.17
C ILE A 712 8.50 -16.78 -14.30
N LYS A 713 7.95 -17.98 -14.07
CA LYS A 713 7.07 -18.67 -15.03
C LYS A 713 5.93 -17.78 -15.49
N SER A 714 5.25 -17.11 -14.55
CA SER A 714 4.18 -16.16 -14.87
C SER A 714 4.67 -14.96 -15.69
N ALA A 715 5.85 -14.43 -15.36
CA ALA A 715 6.45 -13.29 -16.05
C ALA A 715 6.93 -13.62 -17.47
N ILE A 716 7.49 -14.83 -17.69
CA ILE A 716 7.89 -15.29 -19.03
C ILE A 716 6.67 -15.60 -19.90
N PHE A 717 5.58 -16.08 -19.31
CA PHE A 717 4.34 -16.37 -20.02
C PHE A 717 3.60 -15.09 -20.49
N LEU A 718 3.56 -14.05 -19.65
CA LEU A 718 2.73 -12.86 -19.83
C LEU A 718 2.88 -12.13 -21.19
N PRO A 719 4.09 -11.89 -21.75
CA PRO A 719 4.19 -11.22 -23.04
C PRO A 719 3.50 -11.97 -24.18
N THR A 720 3.52 -13.31 -24.16
CA THR A 720 2.82 -14.09 -25.18
C THR A 720 1.30 -13.99 -24.98
N LEU A 721 0.84 -14.01 -23.74
CA LEU A 721 -0.57 -13.76 -23.42
C LEU A 721 -1.03 -12.38 -23.96
N LEU A 722 -0.23 -11.33 -23.77
CA LEU A 722 -0.53 -9.99 -24.31
C LEU A 722 -0.63 -9.98 -25.85
N LYS A 723 0.30 -10.65 -26.56
CA LYS A 723 0.19 -10.82 -28.02
C LYS A 723 -1.12 -11.47 -28.43
N THR A 724 -1.56 -12.49 -27.70
CA THR A 724 -2.82 -13.15 -28.01
C THR A 724 -4.04 -12.25 -27.82
N PHE A 725 -4.03 -11.34 -26.85
CA PHE A 725 -5.09 -10.34 -26.68
C PHE A 725 -5.15 -9.33 -27.82
N ARG A 726 -4.00 -9.03 -28.45
CA ARG A 726 -3.94 -8.17 -29.65
C ARG A 726 -4.45 -8.86 -30.92
N GLY A 727 -4.75 -10.16 -30.87
CA GLY A 727 -5.03 -10.95 -32.06
C GLY A 727 -3.80 -11.14 -32.96
N ASP A 728 -2.59 -11.01 -32.42
CA ASP A 728 -1.35 -11.24 -33.15
C ASP A 728 -1.22 -12.74 -33.48
N SER A 729 -1.22 -13.06 -34.78
CA SER A 729 -1.11 -14.42 -35.31
C SER A 729 0.33 -14.88 -35.53
N SER A 730 1.32 -14.10 -35.08
CA SER A 730 2.73 -14.49 -35.13
C SER A 730 2.98 -15.79 -34.37
N PRO A 731 3.98 -16.61 -34.76
CA PRO A 731 4.31 -17.84 -34.07
C PRO A 731 4.46 -17.63 -32.55
N ILE A 732 3.94 -18.59 -31.78
CA ILE A 732 4.08 -18.61 -30.32
C ILE A 732 5.56 -18.41 -29.97
N SER A 733 5.84 -17.42 -29.12
CA SER A 733 7.19 -17.12 -28.66
C SER A 733 7.82 -18.37 -28.02
N PRO A 734 9.13 -18.64 -28.21
CA PRO A 734 9.86 -19.67 -27.48
C PRO A 734 9.66 -19.60 -25.96
N TRP A 735 9.30 -18.42 -25.46
CA TRP A 735 9.01 -18.12 -24.05
C TRP A 735 7.94 -19.02 -23.44
N ILE A 736 6.94 -19.49 -24.20
CA ILE A 736 5.97 -20.44 -23.64
C ILE A 736 6.62 -21.78 -23.33
N LEU A 737 7.42 -22.32 -24.25
CA LEU A 737 8.14 -23.57 -24.03
C LEU A 737 9.14 -23.44 -22.89
N GLU A 738 9.80 -22.29 -22.77
CA GLU A 738 10.69 -21.99 -21.65
C GLU A 738 9.92 -21.96 -20.32
N ALA A 739 8.79 -21.23 -20.25
CA ALA A 739 7.95 -21.14 -19.06
C ALA A 739 7.43 -22.50 -18.59
N GLU A 740 7.01 -23.38 -19.53
CA GLU A 740 6.54 -24.73 -19.21
C GLU A 740 7.65 -25.68 -18.72
N ASN A 741 8.92 -25.37 -19.03
CA ASN A 741 10.07 -26.19 -18.65
C ASN A 741 10.81 -25.69 -17.42
N ILE A 742 10.45 -24.55 -16.83
CA ILE A 742 10.98 -24.12 -15.53
C ILE A 742 10.73 -25.20 -14.47
N THR A 743 11.75 -25.54 -13.69
CA THR A 743 11.68 -26.47 -12.57
C THR A 743 10.71 -25.91 -11.53
N GLU A 744 9.64 -26.63 -11.19
CA GLU A 744 8.60 -26.10 -10.30
C GLU A 744 8.83 -26.45 -8.83
N LEU A 745 9.05 -27.74 -8.52
CA LEU A 745 9.06 -28.23 -7.15
C LEU A 745 10.01 -29.42 -7.00
N LYS A 746 10.96 -29.31 -6.06
CA LYS A 746 11.70 -30.45 -5.55
C LYS A 746 10.92 -31.14 -4.44
N VAL A 747 10.76 -32.46 -4.54
CA VAL A 747 10.04 -33.27 -3.55
C VAL A 747 11.00 -33.71 -2.44
N LEU A 748 10.64 -33.46 -1.17
CA LEU A 748 11.34 -33.99 0.01
C LEU A 748 10.75 -35.31 0.50
N ASP A 749 9.43 -35.43 0.46
CA ASP A 749 8.70 -36.64 0.84
C ASP A 749 7.52 -36.81 -0.11
N GLU A 750 7.64 -37.75 -1.05
CA GLU A 750 6.64 -38.00 -2.08
C GLU A 750 5.34 -38.53 -1.50
N SER A 751 5.43 -39.38 -0.47
CA SER A 751 4.26 -39.96 0.20
C SER A 751 3.40 -38.90 0.89
N LYS A 752 4.04 -37.84 1.38
CA LYS A 752 3.39 -36.70 2.04
C LYS A 752 3.22 -35.49 1.12
N MET A 753 3.76 -35.50 -0.09
CA MET A 753 3.82 -34.35 -1.00
C MET A 753 4.39 -33.09 -0.30
N ILE A 754 5.49 -33.27 0.43
CA ILE A 754 6.25 -32.18 1.05
C ILE A 754 7.33 -31.73 0.08
N TYR A 755 7.46 -30.43 -0.13
CA TYR A 755 8.37 -29.85 -1.12
C TYR A 755 9.49 -29.07 -0.44
N ALA A 756 10.65 -29.07 -1.08
CA ALA A 756 11.80 -28.31 -0.62
C ALA A 756 11.62 -26.83 -0.94
N PRO A 757 12.05 -25.92 -0.07
CA PRO A 757 12.08 -24.48 -0.34
C PRO A 757 13.15 -24.08 -1.35
N PHE A 758 14.12 -24.96 -1.63
CA PHE A 758 15.13 -24.83 -2.68
C PHE A 758 15.84 -26.18 -2.87
N ASP A 759 16.64 -26.32 -3.93
CA ASP A 759 17.23 -27.61 -4.29
C ASP A 759 18.27 -28.09 -3.28
N GLU A 760 19.10 -27.21 -2.74
CA GLU A 760 20.15 -27.58 -1.79
C GLU A 760 19.66 -27.79 -0.35
N PHE A 761 18.35 -27.70 -0.10
CA PHE A 761 17.78 -27.72 1.26
C PHE A 761 18.06 -29.01 2.02
N ASP A 762 18.63 -28.87 3.22
CA ASP A 762 18.91 -29.93 4.19
C ASP A 762 18.00 -29.77 5.41
N PRO A 763 16.94 -30.59 5.54
CA PRO A 763 16.03 -30.61 6.68
C PRO A 763 16.68 -30.69 8.07
N ALA A 764 17.89 -31.25 8.16
CA ALA A 764 18.60 -31.42 9.42
C ALA A 764 19.32 -30.16 9.89
N LYS A 765 19.60 -29.22 8.98
CA LYS A 765 20.43 -28.04 9.23
C LYS A 765 19.67 -26.73 9.04
N ASP A 766 18.81 -26.68 8.03
CA ASP A 766 18.22 -25.44 7.59
C ASP A 766 17.00 -25.05 8.43
N LYS A 767 16.89 -23.74 8.70
CA LYS A 767 15.77 -23.11 9.40
C LYS A 767 15.14 -22.08 8.48
N ILE A 768 13.80 -22.07 8.42
CA ILE A 768 13.05 -21.14 7.57
C ILE A 768 12.59 -19.96 8.41
N SER A 769 12.69 -18.74 7.87
CA SER A 769 12.24 -17.53 8.57
C SER A 769 11.06 -16.81 7.90
N GLU A 770 10.81 -17.10 6.62
CA GLU A 770 9.67 -16.55 5.89
C GLU A 770 8.94 -17.63 5.08
N ALA A 771 7.67 -17.38 4.76
CA ALA A 771 6.92 -18.24 3.86
C ALA A 771 7.49 -18.15 2.42
N ASP A 772 7.92 -19.29 1.86
CA ASP A 772 8.27 -19.42 0.43
C ASP A 772 7.33 -20.43 -0.24
N VAL A 773 7.52 -21.73 0.00
CA VAL A 773 6.64 -22.82 -0.52
C VAL A 773 5.16 -22.55 -0.24
N LEU A 774 4.85 -21.99 0.92
CA LEU A 774 3.47 -21.74 1.34
C LEU A 774 2.84 -20.56 0.58
N MET A 775 3.63 -19.67 -0.01
CA MET A 775 3.13 -18.59 -0.86
C MET A 775 2.66 -19.07 -2.25
N LEU A 776 2.90 -20.35 -2.59
CA LEU A 776 2.29 -21.01 -3.75
C LEU A 776 0.78 -21.25 -3.60
N ASN A 777 0.27 -21.20 -2.37
CA ASN A 777 -1.17 -21.24 -2.10
C ASN A 777 -1.82 -19.85 -2.21
N TYR A 778 -1.11 -18.81 -1.77
CA TYR A 778 -1.53 -17.42 -1.82
C TYR A 778 -0.31 -16.52 -1.57
N PRO A 779 -0.07 -15.44 -2.36
CA PRO A 779 -0.97 -14.77 -3.32
C PRO A 779 -1.06 -15.43 -4.70
N LEU A 780 -0.25 -16.45 -4.98
CA LEU A 780 -0.36 -17.22 -6.23
C LEU A 780 -1.68 -18.00 -6.28
N PRO A 781 -2.24 -18.26 -7.47
CA PRO A 781 -3.39 -19.15 -7.60
C PRO A 781 -2.98 -20.54 -7.12
N SER A 782 -3.65 -21.08 -6.09
CA SER A 782 -3.32 -22.34 -5.39
C SER A 782 -2.79 -23.44 -6.33
N LEU A 783 -1.46 -23.56 -6.42
CA LEU A 783 -0.77 -24.55 -7.26
C LEU A 783 -0.69 -25.93 -6.58
N LEU A 784 -0.90 -25.99 -5.26
CA LEU A 784 -0.77 -27.20 -4.47
C LEU A 784 -2.13 -27.87 -4.15
N PRO A 785 -2.22 -29.20 -4.15
CA PRO A 785 -3.38 -29.91 -3.63
C PRO A 785 -3.61 -29.65 -2.12
N LYS A 786 -4.87 -29.63 -1.65
CA LYS A 786 -5.22 -29.35 -0.24
C LYS A 786 -4.41 -30.18 0.78
N LYS A 787 -4.27 -31.49 0.54
CA LYS A 787 -3.50 -32.39 1.42
C LYS A 787 -2.02 -32.01 1.47
N SER A 788 -1.45 -31.57 0.34
CA SER A 788 -0.07 -31.10 0.30
C SER A 788 0.09 -29.78 1.05
N ILE A 789 -0.84 -28.83 0.93
CA ILE A 789 -0.82 -27.58 1.69
C ILE A 789 -0.75 -27.86 3.20
N PHE A 790 -1.63 -28.73 3.71
CA PHE A 790 -1.61 -29.13 5.12
C PHE A 790 -0.29 -29.76 5.55
N ASN A 791 0.22 -30.70 4.76
CA ASN A 791 1.44 -31.43 5.08
C ASN A 791 2.66 -30.50 5.11
N ASN A 792 2.77 -29.59 4.14
CA ASN A 792 3.83 -28.58 4.12
C ASN A 792 3.71 -27.63 5.32
N LEU A 793 2.51 -27.14 5.65
CA LEU A 793 2.31 -26.27 6.83
C LEU A 793 2.80 -26.94 8.12
N ASN A 794 2.39 -28.19 8.36
CA ASN A 794 2.77 -28.92 9.58
C ASN A 794 4.25 -29.30 9.60
N TYR A 795 4.86 -29.49 8.44
CA TYR A 795 6.29 -29.70 8.31
C TYR A 795 7.05 -28.41 8.66
N PHE A 796 6.76 -27.31 7.96
CA PHE A 796 7.46 -26.04 8.14
C PHE A 796 7.22 -25.42 9.51
N LYS A 797 6.05 -25.60 10.13
CA LYS A 797 5.78 -25.16 11.50
C LYS A 797 6.83 -25.64 12.52
N LYS A 798 7.48 -26.79 12.29
CA LYS A 798 8.49 -27.35 13.21
C LYS A 798 9.88 -26.74 13.04
N ILE A 799 10.15 -26.14 11.88
CA ILE A 799 11.46 -25.58 11.52
C ILE A 799 11.41 -24.07 11.26
N LEU A 800 10.21 -23.48 11.33
CA LEU A 800 9.97 -22.06 11.31
C LEU A 800 10.62 -21.43 12.55
N SER A 801 11.38 -20.35 12.35
CA SER A 801 11.95 -19.61 13.46
C SER A 801 10.86 -19.04 14.38
N THR A 802 11.20 -18.82 15.65
CA THR A 802 10.32 -18.13 16.61
C THR A 802 10.05 -16.66 16.25
N GLU A 803 10.77 -16.14 15.26
CA GLU A 803 10.76 -14.75 14.80
C GLU A 803 9.99 -14.58 13.48
N ALA A 804 9.11 -15.54 13.13
CA ALA A 804 8.34 -15.48 11.90
C ALA A 804 7.60 -14.15 11.73
N SER A 805 7.74 -13.53 10.55
CA SER A 805 7.10 -12.24 10.32
C SER A 805 5.57 -12.34 10.38
N PRO A 806 4.86 -11.25 10.68
CA PRO A 806 3.40 -11.21 10.61
C PRO A 806 2.86 -11.62 9.24
N MET A 807 3.61 -11.34 8.16
CA MET A 807 3.26 -11.75 6.80
C MET A 807 3.26 -13.27 6.67
N THR A 808 4.28 -13.93 7.20
CA THR A 808 4.38 -15.40 7.23
C THR A 808 3.26 -16.02 8.06
N ILE A 809 2.91 -15.43 9.21
CA ILE A 809 1.77 -15.89 10.02
C ILE A 809 0.46 -15.76 9.23
N CYS A 810 0.24 -14.64 8.54
CA CYS A 810 -0.94 -14.43 7.69
C CYS A 810 -1.01 -15.45 6.54
N SER A 811 0.10 -15.68 5.83
CA SER A 811 0.19 -16.67 4.74
C SER A 811 -0.11 -18.08 5.24
N ASN A 812 0.43 -18.47 6.39
CA ASN A 812 0.19 -19.79 7.00
C ASN A 812 -1.27 -19.97 7.41
N LEU A 813 -1.88 -18.93 7.99
CA LEU A 813 -3.30 -18.92 8.35
C LEU A 813 -4.19 -19.13 7.12
N ILE A 814 -3.95 -18.37 6.05
CA ILE A 814 -4.66 -18.55 4.76
C ILE A 814 -4.44 -19.97 4.23
N GLY A 815 -3.23 -20.51 4.36
CA GLY A 815 -2.89 -21.90 4.05
C GLY A 815 -3.75 -22.93 4.80
N TYR A 816 -3.84 -22.81 6.12
CA TYR A 816 -4.67 -23.71 6.93
C TYR A 816 -6.16 -23.63 6.53
N LEU A 817 -6.68 -22.44 6.24
CA LEU A 817 -8.06 -22.29 5.76
C LEU A 817 -8.28 -22.93 4.39
N SER A 818 -7.33 -22.79 3.45
CA SER A 818 -7.31 -23.48 2.15
C SER A 818 -7.30 -25.01 2.31
N ALA A 819 -6.59 -25.51 3.32
CA ALA A 819 -6.50 -26.92 3.67
C ALA A 819 -7.71 -27.47 4.45
N ASN A 820 -8.71 -26.63 4.75
CA ASN A 820 -9.86 -26.94 5.60
C ASN A 820 -9.58 -27.14 7.10
N GLU A 821 -8.44 -26.64 7.58
CA GLU A 821 -8.01 -26.73 8.98
C GLU A 821 -8.36 -25.46 9.76
N LYS A 822 -9.65 -25.28 10.07
CA LYS A 822 -10.14 -24.04 10.67
C LYS A 822 -9.53 -23.78 12.04
N GLN A 823 -9.40 -24.79 12.90
CA GLN A 823 -8.89 -24.59 14.26
C GLN A 823 -7.47 -24.02 14.28
N SER A 824 -6.57 -24.56 13.47
CA SER A 824 -5.19 -24.03 13.38
C SER A 824 -5.13 -22.60 12.85
N ALA A 825 -6.05 -22.23 11.94
CA ALA A 825 -6.16 -20.86 11.48
C ALA A 825 -6.73 -19.92 12.56
N ASP A 826 -7.71 -20.38 13.33
CA ASP A 826 -8.28 -19.63 14.46
C ASP A 826 -7.20 -19.36 15.54
N ASP A 827 -6.34 -20.34 15.82
CA ASP A 827 -5.22 -20.21 16.77
C ASP A 827 -4.20 -19.14 16.29
N LEU A 828 -3.85 -19.14 15.00
CA LEU A 828 -2.96 -18.11 14.43
C LEU A 828 -3.62 -16.73 14.42
N LEU A 829 -4.93 -16.64 14.18
CA LEU A 829 -5.66 -15.39 14.27
C LEU A 829 -5.61 -14.83 15.70
N HIS A 830 -5.76 -15.70 16.71
CA HIS A 830 -5.64 -15.29 18.11
C HIS A 830 -4.27 -14.66 18.39
N VAL A 831 -3.18 -15.25 17.90
CA VAL A 831 -1.82 -14.69 18.04
C VAL A 831 -1.72 -13.29 17.41
N LEU A 832 -2.23 -13.11 16.18
CA LEU A 832 -2.24 -11.81 15.50
C LEU A 832 -3.08 -10.75 16.25
N LEU A 833 -4.23 -11.15 16.81
CA LEU A 833 -5.11 -10.23 17.53
C LEU A 833 -4.54 -9.83 18.90
N GLU A 834 -3.90 -10.74 19.62
CA GLU A 834 -3.23 -10.38 20.89
C GLU A 834 -2.11 -9.36 20.68
N HIS A 835 -1.34 -9.48 19.58
CA HIS A 835 -0.31 -8.49 19.20
C HIS A 835 -0.87 -7.08 18.99
N THR A 836 -2.12 -6.96 18.52
CA THR A 836 -2.73 -5.67 18.16
C THR A 836 -3.70 -5.14 19.22
N ARG A 837 -4.07 -5.96 20.21
CA ARG A 837 -5.09 -5.65 21.22
C ARG A 837 -4.78 -4.38 22.01
N TYR A 838 -3.53 -4.21 22.44
CA TYR A 838 -3.10 -3.10 23.30
C TYR A 838 -2.64 -1.85 22.54
N LEU A 839 -2.56 -1.92 21.21
CA LEU A 839 -2.23 -0.79 20.36
C LEU A 839 -3.41 0.20 20.36
N LYS A 840 -3.24 1.31 21.10
CA LYS A 840 -4.31 2.32 21.34
C LYS A 840 -4.89 2.90 20.05
N PHE A 841 -4.05 3.05 19.03
CA PHE A 841 -4.42 3.58 17.70
C PHE A 841 -4.30 2.53 16.60
N LYS A 842 -4.12 1.26 16.98
CA LYS A 842 -3.97 0.13 16.06
C LYS A 842 -2.88 0.33 14.99
N THR A 843 -1.87 1.16 15.27
CA THR A 843 -0.67 1.31 14.45
C THR A 843 0.17 0.04 14.57
N TRP A 844 0.13 -0.82 13.56
CA TRP A 844 0.84 -2.10 13.58
C TRP A 844 2.35 -1.87 13.63
N VAL A 845 3.00 -2.41 14.66
CA VAL A 845 4.46 -2.41 14.79
C VAL A 845 4.93 -3.86 14.72
N SER A 846 5.97 -4.14 13.95
CA SER A 846 6.63 -5.44 13.94
C SER A 846 8.14 -5.27 14.05
N TYR A 847 8.87 -6.36 13.86
CA TYR A 847 10.32 -6.40 13.88
C TYR A 847 10.81 -6.95 12.55
N ASP A 848 11.91 -6.40 12.05
CA ASP A 848 12.70 -7.06 11.02
C ASP A 848 13.65 -8.09 11.65
N ARG A 849 14.45 -8.74 10.80
CA ARG A 849 15.39 -9.80 11.21
C ARG A 849 16.57 -9.30 12.03
N GLU A 850 16.88 -8.01 11.94
CA GLU A 850 17.89 -7.38 12.80
C GLU A 850 17.27 -6.90 14.12
N ASN A 851 16.04 -7.36 14.44
CA ASN A 851 15.26 -6.96 15.59
C ASN A 851 14.97 -5.44 15.65
N ARG A 852 14.97 -4.76 14.49
CA ARG A 852 14.62 -3.35 14.38
C ARG A 852 13.11 -3.22 14.23
N ARG A 853 12.52 -2.26 14.94
CA ARG A 853 11.08 -2.00 14.92
C ARG A 853 10.65 -1.37 13.59
N ILE A 854 9.76 -2.02 12.87
CA ILE A 854 9.05 -1.50 11.71
C ILE A 854 7.73 -0.87 12.19
N PRO A 855 7.62 0.47 12.22
CA PRO A 855 6.36 1.12 12.55
C PRO A 855 5.41 1.08 11.36
N ASN A 856 4.10 1.12 11.64
CA ASN A 856 3.06 1.21 10.61
C ASN A 856 3.27 0.19 9.48
N HIS A 857 3.54 -1.06 9.84
CA HIS A 857 3.96 -2.11 8.91
C HIS A 857 2.85 -2.44 7.90
N ILE A 858 2.91 -1.81 6.72
CA ILE A 858 1.87 -1.84 5.68
C ILE A 858 1.65 -3.25 5.12
N PRO A 859 2.69 -4.01 4.73
CA PRO A 859 2.53 -5.40 4.33
C PRO A 859 1.84 -6.29 5.37
N ALA A 860 2.14 -6.15 6.66
CA ALA A 860 1.45 -6.89 7.72
C ALA A 860 -0.04 -6.51 7.83
N MET A 861 -0.36 -5.22 7.72
CA MET A 861 -1.75 -4.74 7.68
C MET A 861 -2.50 -5.28 6.46
N ALA A 862 -1.85 -5.35 5.29
CA ALA A 862 -2.42 -5.93 4.09
C ALA A 862 -2.66 -7.45 4.27
N GLY A 863 -1.68 -8.18 4.84
CA GLY A 863 -1.82 -9.58 5.19
C GLY A 863 -3.00 -9.85 6.14
N MET A 864 -3.19 -8.99 7.15
CA MET A 864 -4.33 -9.09 8.06
C MET A 864 -5.69 -8.92 7.36
N LEU A 865 -5.79 -7.99 6.40
CA LEU A 865 -7.01 -7.84 5.59
C LEU A 865 -7.24 -9.09 4.71
N GLN A 866 -6.16 -9.62 4.12
CA GLN A 866 -6.19 -10.85 3.32
C GLN A 866 -6.56 -12.09 4.13
N VAL A 867 -6.21 -12.15 5.42
CA VAL A 867 -6.67 -13.23 6.31
C VAL A 867 -8.20 -13.31 6.33
N VAL A 868 -8.91 -12.19 6.32
CA VAL A 868 -10.38 -12.20 6.27
C VAL A 868 -10.89 -12.41 4.83
N ILE A 869 -10.39 -11.66 3.85
CA ILE A 869 -10.89 -11.67 2.47
C ILE A 869 -10.49 -12.96 1.73
N ASN A 870 -9.21 -13.29 1.75
CA ASN A 870 -8.67 -14.45 1.05
C ASN A 870 -8.62 -15.67 1.98
N GLY A 871 -8.40 -15.52 3.28
CA GLY A 871 -8.48 -16.65 4.21
C GLY A 871 -9.93 -17.08 4.46
N TYR A 872 -10.62 -16.35 5.33
CA TYR A 872 -11.93 -16.74 5.84
C TYR A 872 -13.02 -16.73 4.77
N LEU A 873 -13.16 -15.67 3.98
CA LEU A 873 -14.13 -15.65 2.87
C LEU A 873 -13.69 -16.54 1.68
N GLY A 874 -12.43 -17.00 1.68
CA GLY A 874 -11.92 -17.94 0.68
C GLY A 874 -11.86 -17.36 -0.72
N ILE A 875 -11.79 -16.03 -0.88
CA ILE A 875 -11.82 -15.37 -2.18
C ILE A 875 -10.51 -15.61 -2.93
N ARG A 876 -10.59 -16.21 -4.12
CA ARG A 876 -9.44 -16.47 -5.00
C ARG A 876 -9.71 -15.95 -6.39
N LEU A 877 -8.82 -15.08 -6.87
CA LEU A 877 -8.77 -14.67 -8.26
C LEU A 877 -8.08 -15.76 -9.08
N LEU A 878 -8.76 -16.25 -10.12
CA LEU A 878 -8.21 -17.15 -11.13
C LEU A 878 -8.30 -16.48 -12.50
N SER A 879 -7.62 -17.05 -13.49
CA SER A 879 -7.57 -16.50 -14.85
C SER A 879 -8.92 -16.41 -15.55
N ASP A 880 -9.94 -17.14 -15.10
CA ASP A 880 -11.24 -17.23 -15.75
C ASP A 880 -12.44 -17.01 -14.81
N ARG A 881 -12.20 -16.84 -13.51
CA ARG A 881 -13.26 -16.69 -12.49
C ARG A 881 -12.74 -16.16 -11.15
N LEU A 882 -13.69 -15.72 -10.34
CA LEU A 882 -13.52 -15.55 -8.90
C LEU A 882 -14.12 -16.77 -8.17
N ASN A 883 -13.34 -17.40 -7.29
CA ASN A 883 -13.82 -18.47 -6.41
C ASN A 883 -14.08 -17.92 -5.00
N LEU A 884 -15.10 -18.45 -4.33
CA LEU A 884 -15.42 -18.16 -2.93
C LEU A 884 -15.58 -19.48 -2.16
N ASN A 885 -15.06 -19.54 -0.93
CA ASN A 885 -15.22 -20.69 -0.03
C ASN A 885 -15.28 -20.19 1.42
N PRO A 886 -16.38 -19.52 1.80
CA PRO A 886 -16.40 -18.72 3.00
C PRO A 886 -16.58 -19.55 4.28
N LYS A 887 -15.96 -19.04 5.34
CA LYS A 887 -16.03 -19.46 6.74
C LYS A 887 -16.04 -18.19 7.58
N LEU A 888 -16.71 -18.20 8.72
CA LEU A 888 -16.67 -17.06 9.63
C LEU A 888 -15.39 -17.10 10.50
N PRO A 889 -14.73 -15.94 10.72
CA PRO A 889 -13.74 -15.81 11.78
C PRO A 889 -14.32 -16.17 13.15
N PRO A 890 -13.48 -16.62 14.11
CA PRO A 890 -13.86 -16.72 15.52
C PRO A 890 -14.60 -15.47 15.98
N THR A 891 -15.66 -15.65 16.75
CA THR A 891 -16.51 -14.58 17.32
C THR A 891 -17.29 -13.72 16.31
N ALA A 892 -17.08 -13.85 15.00
CA ALA A 892 -17.89 -13.16 14.00
C ALA A 892 -19.29 -13.81 13.90
N LYS A 893 -20.33 -12.99 13.93
CA LYS A 893 -21.71 -13.38 13.60
C LYS A 893 -21.93 -13.31 12.10
N SER A 894 -21.44 -12.26 11.46
CA SER A 894 -21.47 -12.10 10.01
C SER A 894 -20.27 -11.30 9.52
N VAL A 895 -19.91 -11.50 8.25
CA VAL A 895 -18.89 -10.72 7.54
C VAL A 895 -19.52 -10.18 6.26
N HIS A 896 -19.33 -8.89 6.01
CA HIS A 896 -19.84 -8.20 4.84
C HIS A 896 -18.67 -7.53 4.11
N LEU A 897 -18.23 -8.14 3.01
CA LEU A 897 -17.29 -7.54 2.08
C LEU A 897 -18.06 -6.63 1.13
N ILE A 898 -17.76 -5.35 1.17
CA ILE A 898 -18.46 -4.30 0.41
C ILE A 898 -17.55 -3.86 -0.72
N GLY A 899 -18.11 -3.69 -1.93
CA GLY A 899 -17.41 -3.08 -3.05
C GLY A 899 -16.29 -3.92 -3.64
N LEU A 900 -16.41 -5.25 -3.66
CA LEU A 900 -15.49 -6.08 -4.42
C LEU A 900 -15.65 -5.78 -5.91
N ASP A 901 -14.55 -5.42 -6.59
CA ASP A 901 -14.53 -5.19 -8.03
C ASP A 901 -13.98 -6.41 -8.77
N TYR A 902 -14.74 -6.90 -9.74
CA TYR A 902 -14.30 -7.94 -10.66
C TYR A 902 -14.90 -7.72 -12.04
N LEU A 903 -14.04 -7.53 -13.04
CA LEU A 903 -14.38 -7.26 -14.44
C LEU A 903 -15.30 -6.04 -14.61
N GLY A 904 -15.14 -5.03 -13.74
CA GLY A 904 -15.97 -3.82 -13.72
C GLY A 904 -17.34 -4.01 -13.07
N HIS A 905 -17.65 -5.20 -12.56
CA HIS A 905 -18.80 -5.46 -11.70
C HIS A 905 -18.42 -5.21 -10.25
N VAL A 906 -19.15 -4.32 -9.58
CA VAL A 906 -18.96 -4.04 -8.15
C VAL A 906 -20.00 -4.82 -7.37
N MET A 907 -19.56 -5.63 -6.41
CA MET A 907 -20.42 -6.53 -5.64
C MET A 907 -20.20 -6.39 -4.14
N ASN A 908 -21.29 -6.58 -3.38
CA ASN A 908 -21.24 -6.80 -1.94
C ASN A 908 -21.47 -8.29 -1.65
N ILE A 909 -20.68 -8.87 -0.75
CA ILE A 909 -20.77 -10.27 -0.33
C ILE A 909 -21.00 -10.30 1.18
N TYR A 910 -22.20 -10.71 1.58
CA TYR A 910 -22.57 -10.97 2.97
C TYR A 910 -22.46 -12.48 3.25
N VAL A 911 -21.92 -12.83 4.40
CA VAL A 911 -21.77 -14.21 4.88
C VAL A 911 -22.18 -14.25 6.34
N ASP A 912 -23.07 -15.16 6.70
CA ASP A 912 -23.32 -15.57 8.08
C ASP A 912 -23.22 -17.10 8.23
N GLU A 913 -23.77 -17.65 9.30
CA GLU A 913 -23.72 -19.10 9.57
C GLU A 913 -24.72 -19.93 8.73
N ASN A 914 -25.66 -19.29 8.03
CA ASN A 914 -26.75 -19.93 7.30
C ASN A 914 -26.68 -19.66 5.80
N GLU A 915 -26.26 -18.46 5.39
CA GLU A 915 -26.34 -18.03 4.01
C GLU A 915 -25.15 -17.19 3.55
N ILE A 916 -25.01 -17.15 2.23
CA ILE A 916 -24.11 -16.25 1.49
C ILE A 916 -25.00 -15.44 0.57
N ILE A 917 -24.97 -14.11 0.68
CA ILE A 917 -25.71 -13.21 -0.20
C ILE A 917 -24.71 -12.39 -1.00
N ILE A 918 -24.78 -12.51 -2.33
CA ILE A 918 -24.02 -11.67 -3.25
C ILE A 918 -24.98 -10.65 -3.86
N THR A 919 -24.68 -9.37 -3.72
CA THR A 919 -25.48 -8.27 -4.27
C THR A 919 -24.65 -7.51 -5.28
N LEU A 920 -25.13 -7.43 -6.52
CA LEU A 920 -24.51 -6.63 -7.57
C LEU A 920 -24.90 -5.15 -7.36
N ILE A 921 -23.90 -4.29 -7.18
CA ILE A 921 -24.06 -2.86 -6.90
C ILE A 921 -23.93 -2.03 -8.18
N LYS A 922 -23.00 -2.42 -9.07
CA LYS A 922 -22.73 -1.73 -10.32
C LYS A 922 -22.34 -2.72 -11.40
N GLU A 923 -22.82 -2.48 -12.62
CA GLU A 923 -22.39 -3.18 -13.83
C GLU A 923 -21.44 -2.33 -14.67
N PRO A 924 -20.56 -2.95 -15.47
CA PRO A 924 -19.75 -2.23 -16.44
C PRO A 924 -20.66 -1.55 -17.47
N LYS A 925 -20.34 -0.30 -17.84
CA LYS A 925 -21.05 0.39 -18.91
C LYS A 925 -20.74 -0.31 -20.24
N ASN A 926 -21.76 -0.80 -20.94
CA ASN A 926 -21.58 -1.34 -22.28
C ASN A 926 -21.06 -0.25 -23.23
N VAL A 927 -19.98 -0.54 -23.95
CA VAL A 927 -19.34 0.38 -24.92
C VAL A 927 -20.21 0.61 -26.19
N GLY A 928 -21.46 0.11 -26.21
CA GLY A 928 -22.40 0.26 -27.33
C GLY A 928 -23.51 1.32 -27.14
N ASP A 929 -23.81 1.76 -25.92
CA ASP A 929 -24.98 2.61 -25.63
C ASP A 929 -24.57 4.07 -25.34
N ALA A 930 -23.82 4.68 -26.25
CA ALA A 930 -23.42 6.09 -26.14
C ALA A 930 -24.53 7.10 -26.45
N ASN A 931 -25.81 6.69 -26.51
CA ASN A 931 -26.91 7.55 -26.95
C ASN A 931 -28.16 7.65 -26.05
N ASP A 932 -28.17 7.09 -24.84
CA ASP A 932 -29.29 7.33 -23.92
C ASP A 932 -28.85 8.14 -22.70
N ASN A 933 -28.98 9.47 -22.84
CA ASN A 933 -29.16 10.38 -21.70
C ASN A 933 -30.57 10.19 -21.15
N SER A 934 -30.76 9.22 -20.27
CA SER A 934 -31.90 9.22 -19.35
C SER A 934 -31.42 8.98 -17.92
N ASP A 935 -31.72 9.95 -17.07
CA ASP A 935 -31.43 9.97 -15.64
C ASP A 935 -31.77 8.65 -14.95
N ILE A 936 -30.78 8.04 -14.30
CA ILE A 936 -30.96 6.87 -13.43
C ILE A 936 -31.59 7.35 -12.13
N ASN A 937 -32.92 7.34 -12.08
CA ASN A 937 -33.67 7.40 -10.83
C ASN A 937 -33.74 6.01 -10.19
N ASN A 938 -33.57 6.02 -8.86
CA ASN A 938 -33.70 4.92 -7.90
C ASN A 938 -34.70 3.82 -8.29
N ASP A 939 -34.20 2.60 -8.51
CA ASP A 939 -34.99 1.37 -8.42
C ASP A 939 -34.09 0.23 -7.87
N ASN A 940 -33.80 0.28 -6.56
CA ASN A 940 -32.85 -0.60 -5.86
C ASN A 940 -33.29 -2.07 -5.73
N ASP A 941 -34.46 -2.47 -6.25
CA ASP A 941 -35.02 -3.82 -6.05
C ASP A 941 -34.90 -4.76 -7.27
N LYS A 942 -34.45 -4.29 -8.44
CA LYS A 942 -34.44 -5.13 -9.66
C LYS A 942 -33.13 -5.87 -9.96
N ASN A 943 -32.01 -5.53 -9.32
CA ASN A 943 -30.69 -6.13 -9.60
C ASN A 943 -30.15 -7.00 -8.44
N LYS A 944 -31.02 -7.52 -7.58
CA LYS A 944 -30.61 -8.40 -6.48
C LYS A 944 -30.54 -9.85 -6.94
N LEU A 945 -29.37 -10.29 -7.40
CA LEU A 945 -29.13 -11.69 -7.74
C LEU A 945 -28.81 -12.48 -6.46
N VAL A 946 -29.85 -12.86 -5.70
CA VAL A 946 -29.69 -13.63 -4.45
C VAL A 946 -29.38 -15.09 -4.77
N LEU A 947 -28.11 -15.47 -4.72
CA LEU A 947 -27.68 -16.87 -4.72
C LEU A 947 -27.66 -17.42 -3.28
N VAL A 948 -28.80 -17.88 -2.77
CA VAL A 948 -28.82 -18.62 -1.49
C VAL A 948 -28.24 -20.01 -1.72
N LYS A 949 -27.10 -20.32 -1.10
CA LYS A 949 -26.53 -21.67 -1.09
C LYS A 949 -26.45 -22.17 0.36
N ASP A 950 -27.22 -23.22 0.67
CA ASP A 950 -27.13 -23.94 1.95
C ASP A 950 -25.74 -24.57 2.11
N ILE A 951 -25.16 -24.41 3.29
CA ILE A 951 -23.75 -24.74 3.61
C ILE A 951 -23.49 -26.27 3.72
N HIS A 952 -24.53 -27.11 3.62
CA HIS A 952 -24.47 -28.55 3.92
C HIS A 952 -24.75 -29.56 2.79
N GLY A 953 -24.80 -29.18 1.51
CA GLY A 953 -25.14 -30.11 0.43
C GLY A 953 -24.01 -30.42 -0.57
N GLU A 954 -23.60 -31.69 -0.69
CA GLU A 954 -23.14 -32.23 -1.99
C GLU A 954 -24.30 -32.13 -2.99
N ILE A 955 -24.05 -31.57 -4.18
CA ILE A 955 -25.07 -31.47 -5.23
C ILE A 955 -24.67 -32.38 -6.39
N ARG A 956 -25.38 -33.51 -6.49
CA ARG A 956 -25.65 -34.20 -7.75
C ARG A 956 -26.83 -33.51 -8.43
N ASP A 957 -26.65 -33.20 -9.72
CA ASP A 957 -27.67 -32.81 -10.69
C ASP A 957 -28.66 -31.70 -10.27
N LEU A 958 -28.13 -30.47 -10.18
CA LEU A 958 -28.88 -29.34 -10.72
C LEU A 958 -28.47 -29.18 -12.18
N LYS A 959 -29.41 -29.45 -13.09
CA LYS A 959 -29.38 -28.93 -14.47
C LYS A 959 -29.51 -27.40 -14.44
N LEU A 960 -28.52 -26.73 -13.86
CA LEU A 960 -28.18 -25.34 -14.11
C LEU A 960 -27.56 -25.32 -15.51
N LYS A 961 -28.38 -24.98 -16.50
CA LYS A 961 -27.91 -24.81 -17.87
C LYS A 961 -27.02 -23.58 -18.05
N ASN A 962 -26.65 -22.86 -16.98
CA ASN A 962 -25.50 -21.97 -16.95
C ASN A 962 -25.04 -21.79 -15.49
N SER A 963 -23.80 -22.20 -15.22
CA SER A 963 -22.93 -21.55 -14.24
C SER A 963 -22.99 -20.02 -14.43
N ILE A 964 -23.10 -19.22 -13.38
CA ILE A 964 -22.73 -17.80 -13.49
C ILE A 964 -21.21 -17.75 -13.58
N ARG A 965 -20.74 -17.85 -14.82
CA ARG A 965 -19.39 -17.52 -15.24
C ARG A 965 -19.40 -16.04 -15.59
N PHE A 966 -18.72 -15.22 -14.79
CA PHE A 966 -18.13 -14.00 -15.33
C PHE A 966 -16.89 -14.45 -16.10
N SER A 967 -17.09 -15.03 -17.29
CA SER A 967 -15.96 -15.44 -18.12
C SER A 967 -15.39 -14.19 -18.80
N ILE A 968 -14.07 -14.09 -18.84
CA ILE A 968 -13.39 -13.37 -19.92
C ILE A 968 -14.01 -13.85 -21.23
N SER A 969 -14.20 -12.94 -22.19
CA SER A 969 -14.84 -13.21 -23.49
C SER A 969 -14.49 -14.61 -24.01
N ASN A 970 -15.44 -15.28 -24.68
CA ASN A 970 -15.20 -16.60 -25.28
C ASN A 970 -13.91 -16.67 -26.10
N TYR A 971 -13.42 -15.52 -26.59
CA TYR A 971 -12.12 -15.35 -27.22
C TYR A 971 -10.96 -15.76 -26.30
N THR A 972 -10.81 -15.26 -25.07
CA THR A 972 -9.69 -15.60 -24.17
C THR A 972 -9.72 -17.05 -23.71
N ILE A 973 -10.90 -17.61 -23.44
CA ILE A 973 -11.04 -19.04 -23.13
C ILE A 973 -10.74 -19.90 -24.37
N MET A 974 -11.15 -19.46 -25.57
CA MET A 974 -10.73 -20.09 -26.82
C MET A 974 -9.22 -19.98 -27.01
N THR A 975 -8.62 -18.83 -26.73
CA THR A 975 -7.19 -18.59 -26.88
C THR A 975 -6.40 -19.47 -25.93
N LEU A 976 -6.74 -19.54 -24.65
CA LEU A 976 -6.09 -20.43 -23.67
C LEU A 976 -6.31 -21.92 -24.01
N ARG A 977 -7.52 -22.29 -24.47
CA ARG A 977 -7.79 -23.66 -24.94
C ARG A 977 -7.05 -24.00 -26.23
N ASN A 978 -6.94 -23.05 -27.16
CA ASN A 978 -6.25 -23.19 -28.44
C ASN A 978 -4.75 -23.23 -28.22
N LEU A 979 -4.21 -22.42 -27.29
CA LEU A 979 -2.83 -22.49 -26.84
C LEU A 979 -2.52 -23.87 -26.25
N LYS A 980 -3.41 -24.40 -25.40
CA LYS A 980 -3.33 -25.77 -24.86
C LYS A 980 -3.56 -26.89 -25.91
N LYS A 981 -4.09 -26.55 -27.08
CA LYS A 981 -4.31 -27.47 -28.21
C LYS A 981 -3.21 -27.37 -29.27
N HIS A 982 -2.44 -26.28 -29.27
CA HIS A 982 -1.29 -26.01 -30.13
C HIS A 982 0.02 -26.48 -29.50
N LEU A 983 0.13 -26.35 -28.17
CA LEU A 983 0.99 -27.17 -27.33
C LEU A 983 0.49 -28.62 -27.36
#